data_AF-A0A8T7B228-F1
#
_entry.id   AF-A0A8T7B228-F1
#
_cell.length_a   1.000
_cell.length_b   1.000
_cell.length_c   1.000
_cell.angle_alpha   90.00
_cell.angle_beta   90.00
_cell.angle_gamma   90.00
#
_symmetry.space_group_name_H-M   'P 1'
#
loop_
_entity.id
_entity.type
_entity.pdbx_description
1 polymer ?
#
loop_
_entity_poly.entity_id
_entity_poly.type
_entity_poly.pdbx_seq_one_letter_code
_entity_poly.pdbx_strand_id
1 'polypeptide(L)'
;WFSYRYPLIDGQGNWGAPDDPKSFAAMRYTESRLHPYAKCLLQELDQATVDWGPNFDGTLKEPLLLPARLPNVILNGGTGIAVGMSTDIPPHNINEVVDACVALLGNSRLSIEDVIKHVPAPDFPSGGRIVTPEADIAEIYKTGNGTLRVRANYAIDKQRIEISELPYQTSIGRVYSQIASQMQAKKLPMLVDLRDESDQESPVKLVLYLRSNRVDAEAVMQHLFASTDLEKTIRVNLNVIGLDGRPKVFDLKTLLNDWLRFRLATVKRRLEHRLEQVSDRLHILDGLLIAYLNIDEVIKIIRKEDKPKPVLVKRFKLTDTQAESILNIRLRQLSKLEEIEIKTEQAALAEERVELETVLGSKARLKTLVKKELKADAKLYGDERRSRIVKDAKSAKAIDVAELVPSEAVTVVLSNKGWVRVARGHEVDGNELKYKSGDGFLQAAAGRSNQSAVFIGGNGRAYTALVHELPSARGYGEPLSGRFNVSDATGFAGVLLGKKEQQCVLASSDGYGFVANIDELQTKQKAGKVALSVKAGVMAITPCVLSEEATWLACVSSDGRLLIFPLEELPEQAKGKGVKLVNLPKKDDITLVSVTGMSNDDTLIVHTDKRSMTLTSGDLADYEGARTHRGIALPRGWRQVKRLVTQASE
;
A
#
# COMPACT_ATOMS: atom_id res chain seq x y z
N TRP A 1 -18.82 5.83 -13.75
CA TRP A 1 -19.03 6.62 -12.52
C TRP A 1 -17.92 6.31 -11.52
N PHE A 2 -17.19 7.31 -11.06
CA PHE A 2 -15.95 7.14 -10.27
C PHE A 2 -16.00 7.75 -8.87
N SER A 3 -16.93 8.68 -8.59
CA SER A 3 -16.99 9.41 -7.31
C SER A 3 -17.90 8.78 -6.25
N TYR A 4 -18.99 8.14 -6.65
CA TYR A 4 -19.95 7.51 -5.73
C TYR A 4 -20.00 6.01 -5.94
N ARG A 5 -20.14 5.25 -4.86
CA ARG A 5 -20.30 3.78 -4.92
C ARG A 5 -21.67 3.37 -5.45
N TYR A 6 -22.71 4.11 -5.05
CA TYR A 6 -24.09 3.99 -5.55
C TYR A 6 -24.59 5.37 -5.99
N PRO A 7 -24.50 5.68 -7.30
CA PRO A 7 -24.92 6.98 -7.83
C PRO A 7 -26.39 7.30 -7.50
N LEU A 8 -26.65 8.56 -7.16
CA LEU A 8 -28.00 9.10 -6.95
C LEU A 8 -28.58 9.73 -8.23
N ILE A 9 -27.70 10.15 -9.13
CA ILE A 9 -28.05 10.81 -10.39
C ILE A 9 -27.47 9.97 -11.53
N ASP A 10 -28.26 9.75 -12.56
CA ASP A 10 -27.84 9.20 -13.83
C ASP A 10 -27.81 10.35 -14.84
N GLY A 11 -26.62 10.62 -15.37
CA GLY A 11 -26.35 11.75 -16.24
C GLY A 11 -25.98 11.31 -17.65
N GLN A 12 -26.46 12.03 -18.65
CA GLN A 12 -26.01 11.91 -20.05
C GLN A 12 -25.22 13.16 -20.46
N GLY A 13 -24.22 12.97 -21.33
CA GLY A 13 -23.25 14.00 -21.70
C GLY A 13 -21.92 13.87 -20.95
N ASN A 14 -21.08 14.91 -20.98
CA ASN A 14 -19.81 14.91 -20.27
C ASN A 14 -19.99 15.33 -18.79
N TRP A 15 -19.96 14.36 -17.88
CA TRP A 15 -20.05 14.53 -16.43
C TRP A 15 -18.69 14.49 -15.71
N GLY A 16 -17.61 14.78 -16.45
CA GLY A 16 -16.24 14.68 -15.97
C GLY A 16 -15.67 13.27 -16.13
N ALA A 17 -14.36 13.15 -15.95
CA ALA A 17 -13.63 11.90 -16.08
C ALA A 17 -12.88 11.57 -14.77
N PRO A 18 -12.49 10.31 -14.53
CA PRO A 18 -11.67 9.96 -13.37
C PRO A 18 -10.37 10.77 -13.27
N ASP A 19 -9.78 11.12 -14.42
CA ASP A 19 -8.55 11.93 -14.50
C ASP A 19 -8.74 13.39 -14.15
N ASP A 20 -9.83 13.99 -14.63
CA ASP A 20 -10.22 15.35 -14.28
C ASP A 20 -11.71 15.39 -13.90
N PRO A 21 -12.02 15.15 -12.62
CA PRO A 21 -13.40 15.19 -12.12
C PRO A 21 -14.09 16.54 -12.31
N LYS A 22 -13.32 17.63 -12.48
CA LYS A 22 -13.86 18.99 -12.61
C LYS A 22 -14.12 19.39 -14.06
N SER A 23 -13.61 18.63 -15.02
CA SER A 23 -13.81 18.87 -16.46
C SER A 23 -15.16 18.32 -16.97
N PHE A 24 -16.26 18.70 -16.30
CA PHE A 24 -17.63 18.43 -16.77
C PHE A 24 -18.14 19.54 -17.69
N ALA A 25 -19.02 19.19 -18.64
CA ALA A 25 -19.61 20.17 -19.55
C ALA A 25 -20.58 21.12 -18.82
N ALA A 26 -20.80 22.30 -19.40
CA ALA A 26 -21.76 23.26 -18.87
C ALA A 26 -23.18 22.65 -18.81
N MET A 27 -23.97 23.04 -17.80
CA MET A 27 -25.31 22.50 -17.51
C MET A 27 -26.29 22.47 -18.70
N ARG A 28 -26.09 23.33 -19.71
CA ARG A 28 -26.90 23.37 -20.94
C ARG A 28 -26.64 22.21 -21.92
N TYR A 29 -25.56 21.45 -21.73
CA TYR A 29 -25.17 20.31 -22.58
C TYR A 29 -25.25 18.95 -21.85
N THR A 30 -25.71 18.96 -20.60
CA THR A 30 -25.80 17.76 -19.76
C THR A 30 -27.25 17.52 -19.37
N GLU A 31 -27.70 16.29 -19.50
CA GLU A 31 -29.02 15.88 -19.05
C GLU A 31 -28.88 15.05 -17.77
N SER A 32 -29.79 15.25 -16.82
CA SER A 32 -29.78 14.53 -15.55
C SER A 32 -31.15 13.91 -15.26
N ARG A 33 -31.13 12.70 -14.70
CA ARG A 33 -32.30 12.03 -14.13
C ARG A 33 -31.92 11.34 -12.83
N LEU A 34 -32.90 11.04 -11.99
CA LEU A 34 -32.65 10.25 -10.79
C LEU A 34 -32.22 8.83 -11.16
N HIS A 35 -31.11 8.38 -10.59
CA HIS A 35 -30.68 6.99 -10.70
C HIS A 35 -31.67 6.09 -9.94
N PRO A 36 -31.96 4.85 -10.38
CA PRO A 36 -32.90 3.96 -9.70
C PRO A 36 -32.66 3.81 -8.19
N TYR A 37 -31.40 3.84 -7.75
CA TYR A 37 -31.03 3.80 -6.34
C TYR A 37 -31.60 4.98 -5.51
N ALA A 38 -31.78 6.16 -6.11
CA ALA A 38 -32.34 7.32 -5.41
C ALA A 38 -33.79 7.11 -4.93
N LYS A 39 -34.53 6.16 -5.52
CA LYS A 39 -35.87 5.77 -5.02
C LYS A 39 -35.81 5.28 -3.57
N CYS A 40 -34.71 4.67 -3.15
CA CYS A 40 -34.46 4.25 -1.77
C CYS A 40 -34.58 5.42 -0.76
N LEU A 41 -34.35 6.65 -1.20
CA LEU A 41 -34.41 7.85 -0.36
C LEU A 41 -35.75 8.59 -0.45
N LEU A 42 -36.50 8.39 -1.54
CA LEU A 42 -37.64 9.26 -1.90
C LEU A 42 -38.99 8.55 -1.93
N GLN A 43 -39.03 7.23 -2.10
CA GLN A 43 -40.28 6.50 -2.40
C GLN A 43 -41.32 6.48 -1.26
N GLU A 44 -40.93 6.87 -0.04
CA GLU A 44 -41.82 6.92 1.13
C GLU A 44 -42.11 8.36 1.58
N LEU A 45 -41.65 9.36 0.82
CA LEU A 45 -41.67 10.76 1.24
C LEU A 45 -43.10 11.33 1.38
N ASP A 46 -44.03 10.84 0.56
CA ASP A 46 -45.44 11.23 0.53
C ASP A 46 -46.29 10.58 1.64
N GLN A 47 -45.71 9.69 2.45
CA GLN A 47 -46.41 8.90 3.46
C GLN A 47 -46.19 9.42 4.89
N ALA A 48 -46.07 10.73 5.05
CA ALA A 48 -45.88 11.43 6.34
C ALA A 48 -44.71 10.89 7.19
N THR A 49 -43.67 10.37 6.55
CA THR A 49 -42.54 9.69 7.21
C THR A 49 -41.50 10.62 7.82
N VAL A 50 -41.51 11.89 7.43
CA VAL A 50 -40.53 12.91 7.83
C VAL A 50 -41.22 14.23 8.12
N ASP A 51 -40.53 15.09 8.85
CA ASP A 51 -41.01 16.44 9.17
C ASP A 51 -40.66 17.41 8.04
N TRP A 52 -41.54 18.39 7.82
CA TRP A 52 -41.42 19.40 6.77
C TRP A 52 -41.22 20.78 7.39
N GLY A 53 -40.20 21.51 6.94
CA GLY A 53 -39.91 22.89 7.31
C GLY A 53 -40.14 23.86 6.15
N PRO A 54 -40.14 25.17 6.39
CA PRO A 54 -40.10 26.16 5.31
C PRO A 54 -38.74 26.10 4.59
N ASN A 55 -38.73 26.38 3.29
CA ASN A 55 -37.50 26.62 2.54
C ASN A 55 -36.88 28.00 2.90
N PHE A 56 -35.75 28.35 2.26
CA PHE A 56 -34.97 29.55 2.59
C PHE A 56 -35.74 30.88 2.54
N ASP A 57 -36.76 31.02 1.69
CA ASP A 57 -37.59 32.23 1.55
C ASP A 57 -39.02 32.05 2.09
N GLY A 58 -39.35 30.88 2.64
CA GLY A 58 -40.66 30.55 3.20
C GLY A 58 -41.79 30.35 2.20
N THR A 59 -41.52 30.32 0.89
CA THR A 59 -42.55 30.13 -0.15
C THR A 59 -42.96 28.67 -0.33
N LEU A 60 -42.06 27.73 -0.03
CA LEU A 60 -42.24 26.30 -0.20
C LEU A 60 -41.95 25.56 1.12
N LYS A 61 -42.40 24.31 1.18
CA LYS A 61 -41.99 23.39 2.24
C LYS A 61 -40.95 22.41 1.71
N GLU A 62 -39.95 22.12 2.52
CA GLU A 62 -38.92 21.13 2.24
C GLU A 62 -38.82 20.08 3.37
N PRO A 63 -38.50 18.83 3.04
CA PRO A 63 -38.35 17.79 4.05
C PRO A 63 -37.03 17.99 4.81
N LEU A 64 -37.09 17.97 6.14
CA LEU A 64 -35.89 18.13 6.99
C LEU A 64 -34.96 16.91 6.93
N LEU A 65 -35.52 15.74 6.64
CA LEU A 65 -34.82 14.47 6.47
C LEU A 65 -35.44 13.71 5.29
N LEU A 66 -34.72 12.72 4.75
CA LEU A 66 -35.27 11.79 3.76
C LEU A 66 -35.52 10.42 4.39
N PRO A 67 -36.64 9.73 4.09
CA PRO A 67 -36.97 8.41 4.63
C PRO A 67 -36.14 7.29 3.98
N ALA A 68 -34.83 7.35 4.17
CA ALA A 68 -33.87 6.41 3.59
C ALA A 68 -34.15 4.97 4.04
N ARG A 69 -34.40 4.08 3.08
CA ARG A 69 -34.65 2.65 3.36
C ARG A 69 -33.37 1.86 3.61
N LEU A 70 -32.25 2.33 3.09
CA LEU A 70 -30.91 1.80 3.32
C LEU A 70 -30.00 2.89 3.95
N PRO A 71 -28.98 2.52 4.74
CA PRO A 71 -28.10 3.47 5.43
C PRO A 71 -27.12 4.17 4.48
N ASN A 72 -27.61 5.11 3.66
CA ASN A 72 -26.82 5.78 2.63
C ASN A 72 -25.54 6.46 3.16
N VAL A 73 -25.55 6.91 4.43
CA VAL A 73 -24.39 7.52 5.11
C VAL A 73 -23.13 6.63 5.06
N ILE A 74 -23.28 5.31 5.23
CA ILE A 74 -22.15 4.37 5.22
C ILE A 74 -21.96 3.73 3.84
N LEU A 75 -23.03 3.59 3.06
CA LEU A 75 -23.00 2.99 1.73
C LEU A 75 -22.25 3.85 0.72
N ASN A 76 -22.58 5.14 0.64
CA ASN A 76 -21.89 6.08 -0.23
C ASN A 76 -20.76 6.83 0.49
N GLY A 77 -20.84 6.94 1.82
CA GLY A 77 -19.89 7.73 2.57
C GLY A 77 -20.05 9.23 2.32
N GLY A 78 -19.04 9.99 2.74
CA GLY A 78 -19.01 11.43 2.63
C GLY A 78 -17.72 12.01 3.18
N THR A 79 -17.24 13.07 2.56
CA THR A 79 -16.07 13.82 3.01
C THR A 79 -16.46 15.27 3.21
N GLY A 80 -16.09 15.87 4.34
CA GLY A 80 -16.48 17.22 4.68
C GLY A 80 -15.56 17.86 5.70
N ILE A 81 -15.37 19.17 5.58
CA ILE A 81 -14.58 19.99 6.51
C ILE A 81 -15.48 21.10 7.04
N ALA A 82 -15.64 21.15 8.35
CA ALA A 82 -16.37 22.19 9.05
C ALA A 82 -15.44 22.95 10.00
N VAL A 83 -15.95 23.98 10.69
CA VAL A 83 -15.16 24.75 11.65
C VAL A 83 -14.81 23.87 12.85
N GLY A 84 -13.52 23.52 12.99
CA GLY A 84 -13.00 22.71 14.11
C GLY A 84 -13.24 21.20 14.01
N MET A 85 -13.81 20.70 12.91
CA MET A 85 -14.06 19.25 12.72
C MET A 85 -14.03 18.84 11.25
N SER A 86 -13.78 17.56 10.98
CA SER A 86 -13.92 16.96 9.65
C SER A 86 -14.70 15.66 9.72
N THR A 87 -15.11 15.15 8.57
CA THR A 87 -15.71 13.82 8.39
C THR A 87 -15.15 13.19 7.13
N ASP A 88 -14.81 11.90 7.20
CA ASP A 88 -14.22 11.12 6.13
C ASP A 88 -14.75 9.69 6.21
N ILE A 89 -15.91 9.45 5.63
CA ILE A 89 -16.61 8.16 5.67
C ILE A 89 -16.38 7.45 4.35
N PRO A 90 -15.68 6.30 4.33
CA PRO A 90 -15.50 5.53 3.11
C PRO A 90 -16.81 4.77 2.74
N PRO A 91 -17.05 4.49 1.45
CA PRO A 91 -18.21 3.73 1.00
C PRO A 91 -18.14 2.24 1.37
N HIS A 92 -19.28 1.56 1.44
CA HIS A 92 -19.38 0.14 1.82
C HIS A 92 -20.34 -0.64 0.92
N ASN A 93 -20.23 -1.97 0.93
CA ASN A 93 -21.11 -2.83 0.14
C ASN A 93 -22.53 -2.91 0.75
N ILE A 94 -23.57 -2.83 -0.09
CA ILE A 94 -24.98 -2.89 0.35
C ILE A 94 -25.31 -4.19 1.05
N ASN A 95 -24.88 -5.33 0.49
CA ASN A 95 -25.26 -6.64 1.00
C ASN A 95 -24.66 -6.86 2.40
N GLU A 96 -23.39 -6.50 2.58
CA GLU A 96 -22.68 -6.61 3.86
C GLU A 96 -23.29 -5.73 4.95
N VAL A 97 -23.60 -4.47 4.62
CA VAL A 97 -24.21 -3.54 5.57
C VAL A 97 -25.64 -3.99 5.91
N VAL A 98 -26.40 -4.48 4.94
CA VAL A 98 -27.75 -5.01 5.19
C VAL A 98 -27.71 -6.26 6.07
N ASP A 99 -26.76 -7.17 5.83
CA ASP A 99 -26.58 -8.36 6.67
C ASP A 99 -26.25 -7.98 8.11
N ALA A 100 -25.39 -6.99 8.31
CA ALA A 100 -25.09 -6.43 9.63
C ALA A 100 -26.34 -5.81 10.29
N CYS A 101 -27.13 -5.02 9.55
CA CYS A 101 -28.39 -4.45 10.03
C CYS A 101 -29.42 -5.54 10.41
N VAL A 102 -29.56 -6.58 9.59
CA VAL A 102 -30.47 -7.71 9.84
C VAL A 102 -30.03 -8.48 11.10
N ALA A 103 -28.73 -8.69 11.28
CA ALA A 103 -28.15 -9.30 12.47
C ALA A 103 -28.48 -8.46 13.72
N LEU A 104 -28.24 -7.15 13.69
CA LEU A 104 -28.55 -6.21 14.78
C LEU A 104 -30.05 -6.14 15.11
N LEU A 105 -30.93 -6.21 14.10
CA LEU A 105 -32.37 -6.30 14.33
C LEU A 105 -32.77 -7.62 15.02
N GLY A 106 -32.04 -8.71 14.77
CA GLY A 106 -32.21 -9.99 15.46
C GLY A 106 -31.69 -9.99 16.89
N ASN A 107 -30.51 -9.41 17.10
CA ASN A 107 -29.91 -9.30 18.41
C ASN A 107 -29.20 -7.93 18.57
N SER A 108 -29.84 -7.00 19.27
CA SER A 108 -29.28 -5.67 19.50
C SER A 108 -28.08 -5.64 20.45
N ARG A 109 -27.77 -6.77 21.10
CA ARG A 109 -26.63 -6.92 22.01
C ARG A 109 -25.40 -7.53 21.34
N LEU A 110 -25.43 -7.77 20.02
CA LEU A 110 -24.25 -8.23 19.26
C LEU A 110 -23.02 -7.40 19.63
N SER A 111 -21.89 -8.07 19.84
CA SER A 111 -20.61 -7.39 20.06
C SER A 111 -20.23 -6.62 18.80
N ILE A 112 -19.34 -5.63 18.93
CA ILE A 112 -18.87 -4.92 17.74
C ILE A 112 -18.02 -5.85 16.86
N GLU A 113 -17.30 -6.78 17.46
CA GLU A 113 -16.54 -7.83 16.79
C GLU A 113 -17.43 -8.69 15.88
N ASP A 114 -18.64 -9.03 16.34
CA ASP A 114 -19.59 -9.79 15.53
C ASP A 114 -20.17 -8.96 14.38
N VAL A 115 -20.38 -7.66 14.58
CA VAL A 115 -20.82 -6.74 13.51
C VAL A 115 -19.73 -6.61 12.44
N ILE A 116 -18.46 -6.50 12.84
CA ILE A 116 -17.32 -6.39 11.91
C ILE A 116 -17.18 -7.63 11.02
N LYS A 117 -17.56 -8.83 11.50
CA LYS A 117 -17.58 -10.05 10.67
C LYS A 117 -18.54 -9.94 9.47
N HIS A 118 -19.59 -9.13 9.57
CA HIS A 118 -20.52 -8.89 8.47
C HIS A 118 -20.02 -7.79 7.52
N VAL A 119 -19.22 -6.84 8.01
CA VAL A 119 -18.69 -5.70 7.23
C VAL A 119 -17.16 -5.72 7.29
N PRO A 120 -16.49 -6.55 6.48
CA PRO A 120 -15.07 -6.82 6.64
C PRO A 120 -14.17 -5.61 6.31
N ALA A 121 -14.56 -4.77 5.35
CA ALA A 121 -13.83 -3.55 4.97
C ALA A 121 -14.74 -2.59 4.17
N PRO A 122 -14.26 -1.37 3.84
CA PRO A 122 -14.92 -0.52 2.86
C PRO A 122 -14.88 -1.07 1.43
N ASP A 123 -15.76 -0.56 0.56
CA ASP A 123 -15.87 -0.95 -0.85
C ASP A 123 -15.92 0.29 -1.75
N PHE A 124 -14.80 0.60 -2.40
CA PHE A 124 -14.62 1.77 -3.26
C PHE A 124 -15.15 1.53 -4.69
N PRO A 125 -15.67 2.58 -5.34
CA PRO A 125 -16.18 2.48 -6.71
C PRO A 125 -15.12 2.13 -7.76
N SER A 126 -13.86 2.51 -7.51
CA SER A 126 -12.71 2.24 -8.39
C SER A 126 -12.10 0.84 -8.20
N GLY A 127 -12.58 0.06 -7.22
CA GLY A 127 -11.95 -1.18 -6.82
C GLY A 127 -10.63 -0.96 -6.08
N GLY A 128 -9.63 -1.77 -6.40
CA GLY A 128 -8.32 -1.76 -5.77
C GLY A 128 -8.18 -2.77 -4.63
N ARG A 129 -6.97 -2.83 -4.09
CA ARG A 129 -6.57 -3.79 -3.05
C ARG A 129 -6.40 -3.07 -1.72
N ILE A 130 -7.27 -3.35 -0.77
CA ILE A 130 -7.13 -2.88 0.61
C ILE A 130 -6.05 -3.75 1.28
N VAL A 131 -4.95 -3.11 1.67
CA VAL A 131 -3.78 -3.77 2.25
C VAL A 131 -3.62 -3.48 3.75
N THR A 132 -4.55 -2.74 4.33
CA THR A 132 -4.60 -2.56 5.78
C THR A 132 -4.93 -3.89 6.45
N PRO A 133 -4.18 -4.32 7.49
CA PRO A 133 -4.47 -5.52 8.25
C PRO A 133 -5.89 -5.52 8.82
N GLU A 134 -6.52 -6.69 8.88
CA GLU A 134 -7.89 -6.84 9.39
C GLU A 134 -8.04 -6.34 10.83
N ALA A 135 -7.00 -6.49 11.66
CA ALA A 135 -6.98 -5.98 13.03
C ALA A 135 -7.06 -4.44 13.08
N ASP A 136 -6.35 -3.75 12.18
CA ASP A 136 -6.36 -2.29 12.10
C ASP A 136 -7.72 -1.80 11.56
N ILE A 137 -8.31 -2.50 10.59
CA ILE A 137 -9.67 -2.18 10.09
C ILE A 137 -10.70 -2.35 11.22
N ALA A 138 -10.58 -3.42 12.00
CA ALA A 138 -11.45 -3.65 13.16
C ALA A 138 -11.31 -2.52 14.19
N GLU A 139 -10.11 -2.03 14.45
CA GLU A 139 -9.88 -0.91 15.36
C GLU A 139 -10.45 0.41 14.82
N ILE A 140 -10.36 0.65 13.50
CA ILE A 140 -11.02 1.78 12.85
C ILE A 140 -12.53 1.74 13.07
N TYR A 141 -13.17 0.56 12.95
CA TYR A 141 -14.59 0.43 13.19
C TYR A 141 -14.97 0.56 14.68
N LYS A 142 -14.08 0.22 15.61
CA LYS A 142 -14.26 0.38 17.06
C LYS A 142 -14.16 1.81 17.54
N THR A 143 -13.21 2.56 16.99
CA THR A 143 -12.94 3.94 17.41
C THR A 143 -13.72 4.94 16.57
N GLY A 144 -14.03 4.59 15.32
CA GLY A 144 -14.61 5.47 14.32
C GLY A 144 -13.57 6.31 13.57
N ASN A 145 -12.27 6.12 13.84
CA ASN A 145 -11.21 6.93 13.22
C ASN A 145 -9.95 6.11 12.92
N GLY A 146 -9.27 6.47 11.84
CA GLY A 146 -7.95 5.92 11.51
C GLY A 146 -7.61 6.08 10.04
N THR A 147 -6.84 5.16 9.49
CA THR A 147 -6.33 5.26 8.12
C THR A 147 -6.32 3.91 7.42
N LEU A 148 -6.79 3.89 6.17
CA LEU A 148 -6.75 2.73 5.29
C LEU A 148 -5.69 2.92 4.21
N ARG A 149 -5.07 1.84 3.77
CA ARG A 149 -4.14 1.83 2.65
C ARG A 149 -4.76 1.03 1.52
N VAL A 150 -4.87 1.65 0.36
CA VAL A 150 -5.42 1.06 -0.85
C VAL A 150 -4.35 1.07 -1.94
N ARG A 151 -4.10 -0.08 -2.54
CA ARG A 151 -3.17 -0.28 -3.65
C ARG A 151 -3.90 -0.48 -4.95
N ALA A 152 -3.22 -0.10 -6.03
CA ALA A 152 -3.59 -0.49 -7.39
C ALA A 152 -3.61 -2.01 -7.55
N ASN A 153 -4.51 -2.51 -8.41
CA ASN A 153 -4.48 -3.89 -8.85
C ASN A 153 -3.56 -4.01 -10.07
N TYR A 154 -2.73 -5.04 -10.09
CA TYR A 154 -1.79 -5.27 -11.20
C TYR A 154 -1.60 -6.76 -11.47
N ALA A 155 -1.22 -7.08 -12.70
CA ALA A 155 -0.80 -8.39 -13.16
C ALA A 155 0.60 -8.31 -13.77
N ILE A 156 1.35 -9.40 -13.68
CA ILE A 156 2.68 -9.51 -14.28
C ILE A 156 2.58 -10.50 -15.45
N ASP A 157 2.96 -10.07 -16.65
CA ASP A 157 3.12 -10.91 -17.83
C ASP A 157 4.54 -10.74 -18.40
N LYS A 158 5.42 -11.70 -18.11
CA LYS A 158 6.82 -11.72 -18.57
C LYS A 158 7.58 -10.41 -18.28
N GLN A 159 7.71 -9.53 -19.27
CA GLN A 159 8.42 -8.25 -19.16
C GLN A 159 7.46 -7.06 -19.00
N ARG A 160 6.18 -7.31 -18.73
CA ARG A 160 5.15 -6.30 -18.63
C ARG A 160 4.48 -6.38 -17.27
N ILE A 161 4.25 -5.22 -16.67
CA ILE A 161 3.38 -5.08 -15.52
C ILE A 161 2.17 -4.27 -15.98
N GLU A 162 1.00 -4.87 -15.88
CA GLU A 162 -0.26 -4.27 -16.30
C GLU A 162 -1.05 -3.86 -15.07
N ILE A 163 -1.32 -2.56 -14.92
CA ILE A 163 -2.12 -2.00 -13.84
C ILE A 163 -3.54 -1.80 -14.36
N SER A 164 -4.51 -2.48 -13.73
CA SER A 164 -5.90 -2.54 -14.17
C SER A 164 -6.88 -1.76 -13.29
N GLU A 165 -6.50 -1.43 -12.05
CA GLU A 165 -7.32 -0.65 -11.13
C GLU A 165 -6.43 0.29 -10.33
N LEU A 166 -6.88 1.51 -10.08
CA LEU A 166 -6.17 2.50 -9.28
C LEU A 166 -6.87 2.73 -7.92
N PRO A 167 -6.13 3.20 -6.89
CA PRO A 167 -6.73 3.62 -5.64
C PRO A 167 -7.81 4.70 -5.83
N TYR A 168 -8.72 4.79 -4.85
CA TYR A 168 -9.84 5.72 -4.90
C TYR A 168 -9.40 7.19 -5.04
N GLN A 169 -10.04 7.90 -5.98
CA GLN A 169 -9.73 9.28 -6.35
C GLN A 169 -8.26 9.48 -6.78
N THR A 170 -7.73 8.56 -7.58
CA THR A 170 -6.41 8.67 -8.21
C THR A 170 -6.57 8.76 -9.72
N SER A 171 -5.89 9.74 -10.33
CA SER A 171 -5.84 9.93 -11.79
C SER A 171 -4.72 9.08 -12.40
N ILE A 172 -5.00 8.49 -13.56
CA ILE A 172 -4.05 7.77 -14.41
C ILE A 172 -2.94 8.74 -14.83
N GLY A 173 -3.29 9.92 -15.34
CA GLY A 173 -2.31 10.94 -15.77
C GLY A 173 -1.37 11.39 -14.65
N ARG A 174 -1.87 11.52 -13.42
CA ARG A 174 -1.04 11.83 -12.25
C ARG A 174 -0.05 10.71 -11.94
N VAL A 175 -0.49 9.46 -11.89
CA VAL A 175 0.40 8.31 -11.67
C VAL A 175 1.42 8.19 -12.82
N TYR A 176 0.97 8.35 -14.06
CA TYR A 176 1.84 8.33 -15.25
C TYR A 176 2.97 9.35 -15.12
N SER A 177 2.63 10.61 -14.81
CA SER A 177 3.63 11.68 -14.65
C SER A 177 4.62 11.43 -13.51
N GLN A 178 4.16 10.87 -12.37
CA GLN A 178 5.03 10.51 -11.25
C GLN A 178 6.06 9.45 -11.68
N ILE A 179 5.63 8.39 -12.38
CA ILE A 179 6.52 7.33 -12.85
C ILE A 179 7.47 7.86 -13.92
N ALA A 180 6.96 8.59 -14.92
CA ALA A 180 7.76 9.17 -15.98
C ALA A 180 8.86 10.11 -15.45
N SER A 181 8.55 10.94 -14.44
CA SER A 181 9.51 11.80 -13.76
C SER A 181 10.63 10.99 -13.09
N GLN A 182 10.29 9.87 -12.42
CA GLN A 182 11.29 8.98 -11.83
C GLN A 182 12.17 8.28 -12.89
N MET A 183 11.60 7.93 -14.05
CA MET A 183 12.36 7.37 -15.19
C MET A 183 13.33 8.40 -15.77
N GLN A 184 12.89 9.64 -15.99
CA GLN A 184 13.74 10.74 -16.48
C GLN A 184 14.88 11.07 -15.51
N ALA A 185 14.61 11.03 -14.21
CA ALA A 185 15.60 11.21 -13.15
C ALA A 185 16.56 9.99 -13.00
N LYS A 186 16.46 8.98 -13.88
CA LYS A 186 17.23 7.73 -13.86
C LYS A 186 17.11 6.94 -12.55
N LYS A 187 16.03 7.14 -11.80
CA LYS A 187 15.74 6.40 -10.55
C LYS A 187 15.10 5.03 -10.81
N LEU A 188 14.49 4.84 -11.98
CA LEU A 188 13.88 3.58 -12.41
C LEU A 188 14.59 3.00 -13.65
N PRO A 189 15.89 2.66 -13.58
CA PRO A 189 16.62 2.15 -14.75
C PRO A 189 16.05 0.82 -15.26
N MET A 190 15.32 0.09 -14.41
CA MET A 190 14.70 -1.19 -14.77
C MET A 190 13.49 -1.07 -15.71
N LEU A 191 12.91 0.12 -15.83
CA LEU A 191 11.84 0.40 -16.80
C LEU A 191 12.43 0.91 -18.12
N VAL A 192 11.95 0.36 -19.23
CA VAL A 192 12.31 0.80 -20.59
C VAL A 192 11.26 1.77 -21.13
N ASP A 193 10.00 1.47 -20.88
CA ASP A 193 8.87 2.23 -21.44
C ASP A 193 7.67 2.22 -20.49
N LEU A 194 6.83 3.23 -20.62
CA LEU A 194 5.60 3.42 -19.85
C LEU A 194 4.50 3.86 -20.82
N ARG A 195 3.43 3.07 -20.94
CA ARG A 195 2.33 3.32 -21.86
C ARG A 195 1.00 3.34 -21.15
N ASP A 196 0.16 4.29 -21.52
CA ASP A 196 -1.25 4.29 -21.19
C ASP A 196 -2.02 3.67 -22.37
N GLU A 197 -2.58 2.49 -22.14
CA GLU A 197 -3.39 1.73 -23.10
C GLU A 197 -4.87 1.72 -22.67
N SER A 198 -5.31 2.71 -21.89
CA SER A 198 -6.69 2.81 -21.42
C SER A 198 -7.66 3.10 -22.56
N ASP A 199 -8.78 2.39 -22.60
CA ASP A 199 -9.83 2.53 -23.61
C ASP A 199 -11.23 2.41 -22.97
N GLN A 200 -12.27 2.29 -23.79
CA GLN A 200 -13.65 2.20 -23.31
C GLN A 200 -13.96 0.86 -22.61
N GLU A 201 -13.29 -0.24 -23.00
CA GLU A 201 -13.48 -1.57 -22.42
C GLU A 201 -12.62 -1.76 -21.16
N SER A 202 -11.43 -1.17 -21.16
CA SER A 202 -10.45 -1.17 -20.07
C SER A 202 -10.17 0.28 -19.64
N PRO A 203 -11.00 0.86 -18.75
CA PRO A 203 -10.89 2.27 -18.37
C PRO A 203 -9.58 2.65 -17.70
N VAL A 204 -8.86 1.66 -17.16
CA VAL A 204 -7.53 1.81 -16.56
C VAL A 204 -6.68 0.68 -17.09
N LYS A 205 -5.70 1.00 -17.93
CA LYS A 205 -4.70 0.04 -18.42
C LYS A 205 -3.34 0.70 -18.59
N LEU A 206 -2.61 0.81 -17.48
CA LEU A 206 -1.26 1.36 -17.49
C LEU A 206 -0.23 0.23 -17.58
N VAL A 207 0.59 0.23 -18.63
CA VAL A 207 1.55 -0.84 -18.93
C VAL A 207 2.98 -0.35 -18.73
N LEU A 208 3.70 -1.03 -17.83
CA LEU A 208 5.11 -0.81 -17.52
C LEU A 208 5.95 -1.88 -18.22
N TYR A 209 6.90 -1.46 -19.07
CA TYR A 209 7.80 -2.38 -19.77
C TYR A 209 9.13 -2.49 -19.04
N LEU A 210 9.43 -3.69 -18.54
CA LEU A 210 10.70 -4.01 -17.88
C LEU A 210 11.82 -4.20 -18.90
N ARG A 211 13.06 -3.89 -18.50
CA ARG A 211 14.25 -4.03 -19.34
C ARG A 211 14.57 -5.46 -19.74
N SER A 212 14.27 -6.43 -18.87
CA SER A 212 14.48 -7.84 -19.15
C SER A 212 13.63 -8.71 -18.22
N ASN A 213 13.44 -9.98 -18.59
CA ASN A 213 12.80 -10.99 -17.72
C ASN A 213 13.53 -11.25 -16.39
N ARG A 214 14.77 -10.79 -16.24
CA ARG A 214 15.56 -10.97 -15.01
C ARG A 214 15.29 -9.91 -13.95
N VAL A 215 14.56 -8.85 -14.30
CA VAL A 215 14.16 -7.81 -13.35
C VAL A 215 13.05 -8.37 -12.46
N ASP A 216 13.20 -8.24 -11.15
CA ASP A 216 12.15 -8.60 -10.20
C ASP A 216 10.99 -7.59 -10.26
N ALA A 217 9.93 -7.97 -10.98
CA ALA A 217 8.72 -7.16 -11.15
C ALA A 217 8.03 -6.82 -9.82
N GLU A 218 8.07 -7.71 -8.83
CA GLU A 218 7.48 -7.44 -7.52
C GLU A 218 8.26 -6.35 -6.80
N ALA A 219 9.60 -6.41 -6.83
CA ALA A 219 10.45 -5.38 -6.24
C ALA A 219 10.21 -4.00 -6.87
N VAL A 220 10.04 -3.93 -8.20
CA VAL A 220 9.66 -2.69 -8.89
C VAL A 220 8.34 -2.15 -8.35
N MET A 221 7.32 -3.00 -8.23
CA MET A 221 6.02 -2.58 -7.72
C MET A 221 6.08 -2.11 -6.25
N GLN A 222 6.86 -2.77 -5.39
CA GLN A 222 7.03 -2.31 -4.00
C GLN A 222 7.63 -0.91 -3.91
N HIS A 223 8.62 -0.61 -4.77
CA HIS A 223 9.20 0.72 -4.86
C HIS A 223 8.19 1.74 -5.41
N LEU A 224 7.43 1.37 -6.44
CA LEU A 224 6.40 2.24 -7.01
C LEU A 224 5.28 2.54 -6.01
N PHE A 225 4.83 1.56 -5.22
CA PHE A 225 3.87 1.78 -4.13
C PHE A 225 4.40 2.77 -3.09
N ALA A 226 5.70 2.72 -2.76
CA ALA A 226 6.27 3.63 -1.77
C ALA A 226 6.46 5.07 -2.28
N SER A 227 6.51 5.28 -3.60
CA SER A 227 6.97 6.54 -4.21
C SER A 227 5.95 7.20 -5.14
N THR A 228 4.80 6.56 -5.39
CA THR A 228 3.74 7.04 -6.30
C THR A 228 2.36 6.80 -5.68
N ASP A 229 1.34 7.40 -6.28
CA ASP A 229 -0.05 7.26 -5.83
C ASP A 229 -0.69 5.91 -6.21
N LEU A 230 0.12 4.93 -6.66
CA LEU A 230 -0.29 3.53 -6.81
C LEU A 230 -0.61 2.87 -5.47
N GLU A 231 -0.07 3.38 -4.36
CA GLU A 231 -0.58 3.15 -3.01
C GLU A 231 -1.02 4.49 -2.42
N LYS A 232 -2.22 4.54 -1.86
CA LYS A 232 -2.76 5.75 -1.25
C LYS A 232 -3.31 5.46 0.13
N THR A 233 -3.00 6.35 1.06
CA THR A 233 -3.58 6.35 2.40
C THR A 233 -4.87 7.17 2.39
N ILE A 234 -5.97 6.56 2.79
CA ILE A 234 -7.29 7.15 2.90
C ILE A 234 -7.61 7.32 4.38
N ARG A 235 -7.88 8.56 4.80
CA ARG A 235 -8.31 8.84 6.17
C ARG A 235 -9.74 8.34 6.38
N VAL A 236 -10.01 7.81 7.57
CA VAL A 236 -11.34 7.44 8.04
C VAL A 236 -11.66 8.24 9.29
N ASN A 237 -12.81 8.88 9.31
CA ASN A 237 -13.37 9.61 10.44
C ASN A 237 -14.90 9.60 10.34
N LEU A 238 -15.54 8.70 11.09
CA LEU A 238 -16.99 8.48 11.14
C LEU A 238 -17.70 9.53 12.00
N ASN A 239 -17.44 10.80 11.70
CA ASN A 239 -18.07 11.93 12.37
C ASN A 239 -19.39 12.28 11.68
N VAL A 240 -20.51 12.09 12.37
CA VAL A 240 -21.87 12.24 11.83
C VAL A 240 -22.72 13.03 12.82
N ILE A 241 -23.72 13.76 12.32
CA ILE A 241 -24.75 14.37 13.16
C ILE A 241 -25.73 13.27 13.58
N GLY A 242 -25.78 12.99 14.88
CA GLY A 242 -26.68 11.98 15.44
C GLY A 242 -28.15 12.39 15.40
N LEU A 243 -29.05 11.48 15.78
CA LEU A 243 -30.48 11.78 15.90
C LEU A 243 -30.81 12.84 16.96
N ASP A 244 -29.88 13.13 17.87
CA ASP A 244 -29.95 14.22 18.85
C ASP A 244 -29.55 15.59 18.27
N GLY A 245 -29.20 15.66 16.99
CA GLY A 245 -28.78 16.87 16.29
C GLY A 245 -27.36 17.31 16.60
N ARG A 246 -26.54 16.47 17.26
CA ARG A 246 -25.16 16.83 17.66
C ARG A 246 -24.12 16.06 16.84
N PRO A 247 -23.02 16.70 16.42
CA PRO A 247 -21.93 16.00 15.76
C PRO A 247 -21.17 15.13 16.76
N LYS A 248 -20.91 13.88 16.39
CA LYS A 248 -20.15 12.92 17.19
C LYS A 248 -19.43 11.91 16.29
N VAL A 249 -18.27 11.43 16.72
CA VAL A 249 -17.60 10.26 16.12
C VAL A 249 -18.29 8.97 16.58
N PHE A 250 -18.77 8.18 15.62
CA PHE A 250 -19.45 6.92 15.86
C PHE A 250 -18.54 5.73 15.59
N ASP A 251 -18.62 4.71 16.43
CA ASP A 251 -18.22 3.35 16.03
C ASP A 251 -19.26 2.75 15.07
N LEU A 252 -18.86 1.73 14.30
CA LEU A 252 -19.71 1.12 13.27
C LEU A 252 -21.03 0.58 13.84
N LYS A 253 -20.99 -0.08 15.00
CA LYS A 253 -22.18 -0.67 15.62
C LYS A 253 -23.14 0.41 16.11
N THR A 254 -22.64 1.46 16.75
CA THR A 254 -23.47 2.57 17.23
C THR A 254 -24.10 3.32 16.07
N LEU A 255 -23.35 3.56 14.99
CA LEU A 255 -23.87 4.17 13.76
C LEU A 255 -25.05 3.37 13.17
N LEU A 256 -24.87 2.05 12.99
CA LEU A 256 -25.92 1.18 12.45
C LEU A 256 -27.13 1.07 13.38
N ASN A 257 -26.93 1.03 14.70
CA ASN A 257 -28.03 1.01 15.65
C ASN A 257 -28.82 2.33 15.65
N ASP A 258 -28.14 3.48 15.54
CA ASP A 258 -28.81 4.77 15.48
C ASP A 258 -29.62 4.89 14.18
N TRP A 259 -29.05 4.45 13.06
CA TRP A 259 -29.80 4.35 11.81
C TRP A 259 -30.99 3.38 11.88
N LEU A 260 -30.86 2.23 12.56
CA LEU A 260 -31.99 1.30 12.75
C LEU A 260 -33.10 1.90 13.62
N ARG A 261 -32.77 2.75 14.61
CA ARG A 261 -33.77 3.50 15.38
C ARG A 261 -34.52 4.47 14.50
N PHE A 262 -33.80 5.21 13.65
CA PHE A 262 -34.39 6.07 12.63
C PHE A 262 -35.33 5.27 11.73
N ARG A 263 -34.85 4.19 11.10
CA ARG A 263 -35.66 3.38 10.16
C ARG A 263 -36.90 2.80 10.81
N LEU A 264 -36.81 2.29 12.05
CA LEU A 264 -37.97 1.78 12.78
C LEU A 264 -38.99 2.88 13.06
N ALA A 265 -38.55 4.09 13.40
CA ALA A 265 -39.44 5.23 13.60
C ALA A 265 -40.10 5.67 12.28
N THR A 266 -39.34 5.73 11.17
CA THR A 266 -39.85 6.03 9.83
C THR A 266 -40.93 5.04 9.40
N VAL A 267 -40.68 3.74 9.54
CA VAL A 267 -41.66 2.70 9.17
C VAL A 267 -42.88 2.75 10.08
N LYS A 268 -42.70 3.03 11.38
CA LYS A 268 -43.82 3.21 12.30
C LYS A 268 -44.72 4.37 11.84
N ARG A 269 -44.15 5.55 11.53
CA ARG A 269 -44.90 6.71 11.00
C ARG A 269 -45.64 6.36 9.70
N ARG A 270 -44.98 5.64 8.78
CA ARG A 270 -45.57 5.19 7.52
C ARG A 270 -46.82 4.32 7.75
N LEU A 271 -46.73 3.36 8.68
CA LEU A 271 -47.83 2.46 9.02
C LEU A 271 -48.95 3.20 9.77
N GLU A 272 -48.62 4.11 10.68
CA GLU A 272 -49.60 4.95 11.39
C GLU A 272 -50.36 5.85 10.42
N HIS A 273 -49.66 6.45 9.44
CA HIS A 273 -50.29 7.26 8.40
C HIS A 273 -51.24 6.45 7.52
N ARG A 274 -50.83 5.24 7.12
CA ARG A 274 -51.71 4.34 6.36
C ARG A 274 -52.91 3.88 7.21
N LEU A 275 -52.70 3.59 8.48
CA LEU A 275 -53.76 3.19 9.41
C LEU A 275 -54.79 4.31 9.59
N GLU A 276 -54.35 5.57 9.67
CA GLU A 276 -55.23 6.73 9.73
C GLU A 276 -56.08 6.83 8.45
N GLN A 277 -55.46 6.76 7.27
CA GLN A 277 -56.19 6.76 5.98
C GLN A 277 -57.21 5.63 5.87
N VAL A 278 -56.83 4.41 6.27
CA VAL A 278 -57.71 3.24 6.26
C VAL A 278 -58.87 3.41 7.24
N SER A 279 -58.59 3.94 8.44
CA SER A 279 -59.61 4.17 9.47
C SER A 279 -60.60 5.25 9.05
N ASP A 280 -60.13 6.36 8.48
CA ASP A 280 -60.96 7.43 7.95
C ASP A 280 -61.85 6.91 6.81
N ARG A 281 -61.28 6.09 5.91
CA ARG A 281 -62.04 5.51 4.80
C ARG A 281 -63.11 4.53 5.30
N LEU A 282 -62.77 3.63 6.21
CA LEU A 282 -63.73 2.72 6.84
C LEU A 282 -64.85 3.49 7.53
N HIS A 283 -64.52 4.56 8.26
CA HIS A 283 -65.49 5.42 8.92
C HIS A 283 -66.49 6.03 7.92
N ILE A 284 -66.04 6.48 6.74
CA ILE A 284 -66.95 6.96 5.69
C ILE A 284 -67.80 5.81 5.12
N LEU A 285 -67.21 4.64 4.83
CA LEU A 285 -67.93 3.49 4.28
C LEU A 285 -69.03 2.98 5.24
N ASP A 286 -68.76 2.97 6.55
CA ASP A 286 -69.74 2.62 7.59
C ASP A 286 -70.97 3.56 7.52
N GLY A 287 -70.73 4.87 7.38
CA GLY A 287 -71.78 5.87 7.23
C GLY A 287 -72.59 5.68 5.94
N LEU A 288 -71.91 5.40 4.82
CA LEU A 288 -72.56 5.14 3.54
C LEU A 288 -73.46 3.90 3.64
N LEU A 289 -73.00 2.80 4.23
CA LEU A 289 -73.78 1.57 4.39
C LEU A 289 -75.04 1.77 5.26
N ILE A 290 -74.95 2.59 6.31
CA ILE A 290 -76.12 2.99 7.09
C ILE A 290 -77.13 3.74 6.21
N ALA A 291 -76.65 4.61 5.31
CA ALA A 291 -77.52 5.32 4.37
C ALA A 291 -78.15 4.40 3.31
N TYR A 292 -77.42 3.41 2.77
CA TYR A 292 -78.00 2.41 1.86
C TYR A 292 -79.13 1.60 2.51
N LEU A 293 -78.94 1.19 3.78
CA LEU A 293 -79.94 0.43 4.52
C LEU A 293 -81.23 1.24 4.77
N ASN A 294 -81.12 2.57 4.88
CA ASN A 294 -82.20 3.48 5.27
C ASN A 294 -82.50 4.55 4.23
N ILE A 295 -82.30 4.25 2.93
CA ILE A 295 -82.27 5.26 1.86
C ILE A 295 -83.57 6.10 1.77
N ASP A 296 -84.73 5.48 1.95
CA ASP A 296 -86.02 6.18 1.91
C ASP A 296 -86.15 7.20 3.05
N GLU A 297 -85.67 6.84 4.25
CA GLU A 297 -85.70 7.72 5.42
C GLU A 297 -84.70 8.87 5.27
N VAL A 298 -83.51 8.59 4.73
CA VAL A 298 -82.50 9.61 4.41
C VAL A 298 -83.05 10.62 3.38
N ILE A 299 -83.65 10.14 2.28
CA ILE A 299 -84.26 11.01 1.26
C ILE A 299 -85.40 11.85 1.85
N LYS A 300 -86.23 11.26 2.72
CA LYS A 300 -87.32 11.97 3.39
C LYS A 300 -86.81 13.11 4.27
N ILE A 301 -85.75 12.88 5.04
CA ILE A 301 -85.11 13.91 5.88
C ILE A 301 -84.55 15.03 5.00
N ILE A 302 -83.80 14.68 3.94
CA ILE A 302 -83.20 15.65 3.00
C ILE A 302 -84.27 16.53 2.33
N ARG A 303 -85.44 15.97 2.00
CA ARG A 303 -86.51 16.71 1.33
C ARG A 303 -87.38 17.56 2.26
N LYS A 304 -87.45 17.23 3.56
CA LYS A 304 -88.40 17.84 4.51
C LYS A 304 -87.75 18.90 5.39
N GLU A 305 -86.50 18.70 5.79
CA GLU A 305 -85.81 19.56 6.75
C GLU A 305 -84.95 20.59 6.02
N ASP A 306 -85.03 21.87 6.41
CA ASP A 306 -84.21 22.95 5.82
C ASP A 306 -82.70 22.72 6.03
N LYS A 307 -82.34 22.09 7.15
CA LYS A 307 -80.97 21.71 7.49
C LYS A 307 -80.92 20.22 7.79
N PRO A 308 -80.71 19.36 6.77
CA PRO A 308 -80.79 17.91 6.95
C PRO A 308 -79.61 17.32 7.73
N LYS A 309 -78.42 17.94 7.67
CA LYS A 309 -77.19 17.42 8.28
C LYS A 309 -77.31 17.15 9.80
N PRO A 310 -77.75 18.12 10.65
CA PRO A 310 -77.89 17.87 12.09
C PRO A 310 -78.94 16.81 12.43
N VAL A 311 -79.97 16.68 11.60
CA VAL A 311 -81.04 15.69 11.78
C VAL A 311 -80.53 14.29 11.46
N LEU A 312 -79.78 14.11 10.37
CA LEU A 312 -79.13 12.84 10.00
C LEU A 312 -78.14 12.37 11.09
N VAL A 313 -77.31 13.30 11.59
CA VAL A 313 -76.39 13.05 12.71
C VAL A 313 -77.13 12.52 13.93
N LYS A 314 -78.20 13.19 14.36
CA LYS A 314 -78.96 12.79 15.55
C LYS A 314 -79.73 11.48 15.35
N ARG A 315 -80.34 11.28 14.18
CA ARG A 315 -81.22 10.14 13.89
C ARG A 315 -80.46 8.83 13.75
N PHE A 316 -79.36 8.85 13.00
CA PHE A 316 -78.57 7.67 12.65
C PHE A 316 -77.27 7.56 13.46
N LYS A 317 -77.06 8.47 14.43
CA LYS A 317 -75.84 8.55 15.26
C LYS A 317 -74.56 8.66 14.42
N LEU A 318 -74.65 9.40 13.32
CA LEU A 318 -73.54 9.61 12.40
C LEU A 318 -72.65 10.75 12.90
N THR A 319 -71.39 10.73 12.51
CA THR A 319 -70.49 11.89 12.67
C THR A 319 -70.76 12.97 11.61
N ASP A 320 -70.24 14.18 11.84
CA ASP A 320 -70.38 15.29 10.90
C ASP A 320 -69.80 14.95 9.50
N THR A 321 -68.66 14.28 9.44
CA THR A 321 -67.99 13.85 8.20
C THR A 321 -68.74 12.77 7.45
N GLN A 322 -69.34 11.80 8.16
CA GLN A 322 -70.21 10.78 7.56
C GLN A 322 -71.49 11.41 7.00
N ALA A 323 -72.16 12.29 7.77
CA ALA A 323 -73.36 12.96 7.30
C ALA A 323 -73.10 13.83 6.07
N GLU A 324 -71.97 14.55 6.04
CA GLU A 324 -71.50 15.29 4.87
C GLU A 324 -71.29 14.37 3.66
N SER A 325 -70.65 13.22 3.86
CA SER A 325 -70.40 12.24 2.78
C SER A 325 -71.69 11.68 2.22
N ILE A 326 -72.70 11.43 3.06
CA ILE A 326 -74.03 10.95 2.65
C ILE A 326 -74.76 12.01 1.80
N LEU A 327 -74.71 13.28 2.22
CA LEU A 327 -75.33 14.38 1.46
C LEU A 327 -74.68 14.58 0.08
N ASN A 328 -73.41 14.20 -0.06
CA ASN A 328 -72.65 14.28 -1.31
C ASN A 328 -72.76 13.02 -2.20
N ILE A 329 -73.57 12.02 -1.83
CA ILE A 329 -73.82 10.84 -2.65
C ILE A 329 -74.48 11.25 -3.98
N ARG A 330 -73.99 10.71 -5.10
CA ARG A 330 -74.62 10.87 -6.41
C ARG A 330 -75.67 9.79 -6.62
N LEU A 331 -76.78 10.11 -7.28
CA LEU A 331 -77.87 9.16 -7.56
C LEU A 331 -77.39 7.86 -8.24
N ARG A 332 -76.39 7.92 -9.12
CA ARG A 332 -75.80 6.74 -9.78
C ARG A 332 -75.18 5.75 -8.79
N GLN A 333 -74.69 6.25 -7.66
CA GLN A 333 -74.02 5.43 -6.65
C GLN A 333 -75.06 4.61 -5.88
N LEU A 334 -76.34 4.97 -5.86
CA LEU A 334 -77.39 4.21 -5.17
C LEU A 334 -77.74 2.85 -5.80
N SER A 335 -76.97 2.38 -6.78
CA SER A 335 -77.19 1.08 -7.41
C SER A 335 -76.75 -0.08 -6.51
N LYS A 336 -77.34 -1.27 -6.70
CA LYS A 336 -76.93 -2.48 -5.95
C LYS A 336 -75.49 -2.90 -6.22
N LEU A 337 -74.96 -2.59 -7.41
CA LEU A 337 -73.57 -2.92 -7.75
C LEU A 337 -72.59 -2.12 -6.88
N GLU A 338 -72.86 -0.82 -6.72
CA GLU A 338 -72.06 0.07 -5.89
C GLU A 338 -72.13 -0.31 -4.41
N GLU A 339 -73.29 -0.79 -3.92
CA GLU A 339 -73.40 -1.33 -2.56
C GLU A 339 -72.47 -2.55 -2.34
N ILE A 340 -72.39 -3.46 -3.33
CA ILE A 340 -71.50 -4.63 -3.28
C ILE A 340 -70.02 -4.20 -3.31
N GLU A 341 -69.69 -3.22 -4.16
CA GLU A 341 -68.33 -2.66 -4.22
C GLU A 341 -67.92 -2.03 -2.89
N ILE A 342 -68.79 -1.22 -2.27
CA ILE A 342 -68.56 -0.62 -0.95
C ILE A 342 -68.34 -1.69 0.12
N LYS A 343 -69.16 -2.75 0.14
CA LYS A 343 -68.99 -3.86 1.11
C LYS A 343 -67.67 -4.60 0.91
N THR A 344 -67.27 -4.79 -0.34
CA THR A 344 -66.01 -5.45 -0.68
C THR A 344 -64.81 -4.59 -0.30
N GLU A 345 -64.86 -3.29 -0.59
CA GLU A 345 -63.86 -2.31 -0.16
C GLU A 345 -63.74 -2.26 1.37
N GLN A 346 -64.87 -2.20 2.09
CA GLN A 346 -64.91 -2.19 3.55
C GLN A 346 -64.29 -3.46 4.14
N ALA A 347 -64.62 -4.64 3.61
CA ALA A 347 -64.05 -5.90 4.08
C ALA A 347 -62.52 -5.95 3.90
N ALA A 348 -62.02 -5.56 2.72
CA ALA A 348 -60.59 -5.52 2.44
C ALA A 348 -59.84 -4.52 3.33
N LEU A 349 -60.39 -3.32 3.52
CA LEU A 349 -59.82 -2.30 4.41
C LEU A 349 -59.87 -2.72 5.89
N ALA A 350 -60.90 -3.47 6.31
CA ALA A 350 -61.01 -3.99 7.66
C ALA A 350 -59.93 -5.04 7.95
N GLU A 351 -59.64 -5.93 6.98
CA GLU A 351 -58.51 -6.86 7.05
C GLU A 351 -57.18 -6.10 7.11
N GLU A 352 -56.98 -5.11 6.22
CA GLU A 352 -55.76 -4.28 6.20
C GLU A 352 -55.56 -3.55 7.54
N ARG A 353 -56.62 -2.98 8.13
CA ARG A 353 -56.57 -2.32 9.44
C ARG A 353 -56.06 -3.27 10.51
N VAL A 354 -56.60 -4.48 10.58
CA VAL A 354 -56.19 -5.50 11.56
C VAL A 354 -54.72 -5.88 11.37
N GLU A 355 -54.25 -6.03 10.12
CA GLU A 355 -52.84 -6.30 9.84
C GLU A 355 -51.93 -5.16 10.30
N LEU A 356 -52.28 -3.90 9.99
CA LEU A 356 -51.53 -2.71 10.38
C LEU A 356 -51.45 -2.58 11.91
N GLU A 357 -52.58 -2.66 12.61
CA GLU A 357 -52.66 -2.64 14.07
C GLU A 357 -51.83 -3.76 14.71
N THR A 358 -51.90 -4.95 14.11
CA THR A 358 -51.15 -6.11 14.59
C THR A 358 -49.63 -5.91 14.46
N VAL A 359 -49.16 -5.31 13.37
CA VAL A 359 -47.73 -4.99 13.20
C VAL A 359 -47.31 -3.87 14.15
N LEU A 360 -48.10 -2.80 14.26
CA LEU A 360 -47.84 -1.66 15.15
C LEU A 360 -47.84 -2.06 16.64
N GLY A 361 -48.71 -3.00 17.02
CA GLY A 361 -48.83 -3.53 18.38
C GLY A 361 -47.66 -4.41 18.82
N SER A 362 -46.78 -4.85 17.90
CA SER A 362 -45.67 -5.74 18.23
C SER A 362 -44.33 -5.25 17.68
N LYS A 363 -43.43 -4.86 18.60
CA LYS A 363 -42.04 -4.51 18.27
C LYS A 363 -41.33 -5.62 17.50
N ALA A 364 -41.63 -6.89 17.79
CA ALA A 364 -41.04 -8.03 17.10
C ALA A 364 -41.52 -8.10 15.64
N ARG A 365 -42.83 -7.93 15.39
CA ARG A 365 -43.39 -7.93 14.03
C ARG A 365 -42.88 -6.74 13.21
N LEU A 366 -42.79 -5.55 13.80
CA LEU A 366 -42.21 -4.38 13.16
C LEU A 366 -40.75 -4.63 12.73
N LYS A 367 -39.92 -5.22 13.62
CA LYS A 367 -38.55 -5.62 13.26
C LYS A 367 -38.52 -6.64 12.13
N THR A 368 -39.42 -7.62 12.13
CA THR A 368 -39.51 -8.62 11.06
C THR A 368 -39.89 -7.98 9.71
N LEU A 369 -40.81 -7.02 9.71
CA LEU A 369 -41.17 -6.25 8.52
C LEU A 369 -39.96 -5.48 7.98
N VAL A 370 -39.26 -4.73 8.84
CA VAL A 370 -38.05 -3.99 8.44
C VAL A 370 -36.99 -4.94 7.89
N LYS A 371 -36.74 -6.10 8.52
CA LYS A 371 -35.81 -7.12 7.97
C LYS A 371 -36.20 -7.58 6.57
N LYS A 372 -37.49 -7.80 6.32
CA LYS A 372 -38.00 -8.22 5.01
C LYS A 372 -37.77 -7.14 3.96
N GLU A 373 -38.02 -5.88 4.30
CA GLU A 373 -37.77 -4.74 3.42
C GLU A 373 -36.29 -4.57 3.10
N LEU A 374 -35.40 -4.63 4.11
CA LEU A 374 -33.95 -4.51 3.89
C LEU A 374 -33.42 -5.58 2.96
N LYS A 375 -33.86 -6.84 3.12
CA LYS A 375 -33.47 -7.93 2.23
C LYS A 375 -34.00 -7.76 0.80
N ALA A 376 -35.22 -7.24 0.66
CA ALA A 376 -35.78 -6.94 -0.66
C ALA A 376 -35.00 -5.80 -1.34
N ASP A 377 -34.65 -4.75 -0.59
CA ASP A 377 -33.88 -3.62 -1.09
C ASP A 377 -32.43 -4.03 -1.43
N ALA A 378 -31.80 -4.89 -0.62
CA ALA A 378 -30.50 -5.48 -0.95
C ALA A 378 -30.54 -6.32 -2.23
N LYS A 379 -31.59 -7.11 -2.43
CA LYS A 379 -31.77 -7.87 -3.68
C LYS A 379 -31.94 -6.97 -4.90
N LEU A 380 -32.59 -5.81 -4.72
CA LEU A 380 -32.87 -4.88 -5.81
C LEU A 380 -31.69 -3.98 -6.16
N TYR A 381 -30.95 -3.50 -5.15
CA TYR A 381 -29.91 -2.48 -5.31
C TYR A 381 -28.49 -2.98 -5.00
N GLY A 382 -28.34 -4.14 -4.38
CA GLY A 382 -27.05 -4.70 -4.01
C GLY A 382 -26.28 -5.24 -5.21
N ASP A 383 -24.96 -5.24 -5.09
CA ASP A 383 -24.04 -5.74 -6.10
C ASP A 383 -22.85 -6.47 -5.44
N GLU A 384 -22.05 -7.13 -6.27
CA GLU A 384 -20.82 -7.78 -5.81
C GLU A 384 -19.79 -6.74 -5.34
N ARG A 385 -18.95 -7.17 -4.40
CA ARG A 385 -17.86 -6.34 -3.88
C ARG A 385 -16.85 -6.03 -4.98
N ARG A 386 -16.44 -4.77 -5.10
CA ARG A 386 -15.43 -4.34 -6.09
C ARG A 386 -14.02 -4.38 -5.51
N SER A 387 -13.85 -3.91 -4.29
CA SER A 387 -12.55 -3.79 -3.63
C SER A 387 -12.12 -5.11 -2.98
N ARG A 388 -10.89 -5.56 -3.23
CA ARG A 388 -10.34 -6.82 -2.70
C ARG A 388 -9.59 -6.57 -1.39
N ILE A 389 -9.74 -7.45 -0.41
CA ILE A 389 -9.02 -7.40 0.87
C ILE A 389 -7.81 -8.33 0.78
N VAL A 390 -6.60 -7.83 1.08
CA VAL A 390 -5.36 -8.60 1.03
C VAL A 390 -4.80 -8.77 2.43
N LYS A 391 -4.75 -10.01 2.92
CA LYS A 391 -4.34 -10.32 4.31
C LYS A 391 -2.82 -10.22 4.52
N ASP A 392 -2.02 -10.63 3.53
CA ASP A 392 -0.56 -10.73 3.63
C ASP A 392 0.18 -9.75 2.70
N ALA A 393 -0.16 -8.46 2.80
CA ALA A 393 0.47 -7.45 1.97
C ALA A 393 1.90 -7.13 2.48
N LYS A 394 2.92 -7.40 1.65
CA LYS A 394 4.30 -6.91 1.89
C LYS A 394 4.29 -5.39 2.06
N SER A 395 5.07 -4.86 3.01
CA SER A 395 5.19 -3.40 3.19
C SER A 395 5.86 -2.78 1.96
N ALA A 396 5.31 -1.65 1.51
CA ALA A 396 5.95 -0.87 0.45
C ALA A 396 7.31 -0.39 0.97
N LYS A 397 8.37 -0.68 0.23
CA LYS A 397 9.74 -0.27 0.56
C LYS A 397 10.31 0.43 -0.66
N ALA A 398 10.81 1.65 -0.45
CA ALA A 398 11.69 2.28 -1.43
C ALA A 398 12.99 1.46 -1.45
N ILE A 399 13.27 0.81 -2.57
CA ILE A 399 14.45 -0.04 -2.72
C ILE A 399 15.61 0.83 -3.20
N ASP A 400 16.82 0.59 -2.72
CA ASP A 400 18.00 1.26 -3.27
C ASP A 400 18.18 0.82 -4.73
N VAL A 401 18.34 1.78 -5.64
CA VAL A 401 18.47 1.54 -7.08
C VAL A 401 19.58 0.53 -7.37
N ALA A 402 20.63 0.49 -6.53
CA ALA A 402 21.73 -0.45 -6.63
C ALA A 402 21.33 -1.93 -6.41
N GLU A 403 20.32 -2.21 -5.58
CA GLU A 403 19.83 -3.58 -5.32
C GLU A 403 18.98 -4.13 -6.47
N LEU A 404 18.46 -3.26 -7.33
CA LEU A 404 17.61 -3.59 -8.48
C LEU A 404 18.38 -3.83 -9.79
N VAL A 405 19.70 -3.59 -9.82
CA VAL A 405 20.54 -3.80 -11.01
C VAL A 405 20.87 -5.30 -11.17
N PRO A 406 20.77 -5.88 -12.40
CA PRO A 406 21.16 -7.26 -12.64
C PRO A 406 22.58 -7.56 -12.16
N SER A 407 22.69 -8.56 -11.30
CA SER A 407 23.93 -8.93 -10.64
C SER A 407 24.72 -9.95 -11.50
N GLU A 408 25.66 -9.44 -12.29
CA GLU A 408 26.56 -10.21 -13.17
C GLU A 408 27.88 -10.51 -12.47
N ALA A 409 28.49 -11.67 -12.76
CA ALA A 409 29.84 -11.99 -12.29
C ALA A 409 30.87 -11.13 -13.02
N VAL A 410 31.73 -10.44 -12.26
CA VAL A 410 32.70 -9.48 -12.78
C VAL A 410 33.99 -9.51 -11.99
N THR A 411 35.08 -9.10 -12.62
CA THR A 411 36.39 -8.91 -12.00
C THR A 411 36.85 -7.47 -12.20
N VAL A 412 37.11 -6.77 -11.09
CA VAL A 412 37.68 -5.43 -11.07
C VAL A 412 39.20 -5.55 -11.11
N VAL A 413 39.83 -4.93 -12.10
CA VAL A 413 41.29 -4.94 -12.29
C VAL A 413 41.85 -3.55 -12.04
N LEU A 414 42.87 -3.49 -11.17
CA LEU A 414 43.60 -2.28 -10.80
C LEU A 414 45.05 -2.36 -11.32
N SER A 415 45.54 -1.27 -11.92
CA SER A 415 46.92 -1.14 -12.39
C SER A 415 47.83 -0.45 -11.37
N ASN A 416 49.15 -0.59 -11.56
CA ASN A 416 50.18 0.04 -10.71
C ASN A 416 50.08 1.57 -10.73
N LYS A 417 49.66 2.18 -11.85
CA LYS A 417 49.41 3.63 -11.96
C LYS A 417 47.98 4.04 -11.57
N GLY A 418 47.20 3.17 -10.95
CA GLY A 418 45.86 3.49 -10.45
C GLY A 418 44.79 3.61 -11.54
N TRP A 419 44.93 2.89 -12.65
CA TRP A 419 43.86 2.74 -13.64
C TRP A 419 42.97 1.56 -13.28
N VAL A 420 41.66 1.73 -13.44
CA VAL A 420 40.66 0.71 -13.12
C VAL A 420 39.83 0.33 -14.34
N ARG A 421 39.50 -0.96 -14.44
CA ARG A 421 38.57 -1.51 -15.44
C ARG A 421 37.86 -2.74 -14.89
N VAL A 422 36.71 -3.07 -15.49
CA VAL A 422 35.88 -4.22 -15.11
C VAL A 422 35.77 -5.18 -16.29
N ALA A 423 36.19 -6.42 -16.05
CA ALA A 423 36.01 -7.54 -16.96
C ALA A 423 34.80 -8.39 -16.54
N ARG A 424 34.17 -9.07 -17.52
CA ARG A 424 33.06 -9.99 -17.26
C ARG A 424 33.61 -11.37 -16.90
N GLY A 425 32.97 -12.04 -15.94
CA GLY A 425 33.40 -13.34 -15.42
C GLY A 425 34.46 -13.21 -14.33
N HIS A 426 34.69 -14.31 -13.60
CA HIS A 426 35.71 -14.41 -12.55
C HIS A 426 37.06 -14.92 -13.09
N GLU A 427 37.05 -15.65 -14.21
CA GLU A 427 38.23 -16.26 -14.87
C GLU A 427 39.04 -15.25 -15.70
N VAL A 428 39.38 -14.11 -15.13
CA VAL A 428 40.13 -13.04 -15.82
C VAL A 428 41.51 -12.92 -15.20
N ASP A 429 42.56 -13.30 -15.94
CA ASP A 429 43.93 -13.01 -15.53
C ASP A 429 44.29 -11.55 -15.85
N GLY A 430 44.51 -10.77 -14.80
CA GLY A 430 44.93 -9.38 -14.94
C GLY A 430 46.31 -9.21 -15.58
N ASN A 431 47.20 -10.21 -15.50
CA ASN A 431 48.55 -10.12 -16.07
C ASN A 431 48.55 -10.15 -17.60
N GLU A 432 47.58 -10.82 -18.23
CA GLU A 432 47.49 -10.96 -19.68
C GLU A 432 46.87 -9.74 -20.39
N LEU A 433 46.30 -8.81 -19.62
CA LEU A 433 45.64 -7.65 -20.17
C LEU A 433 46.64 -6.58 -20.66
N LYS A 434 46.24 -5.78 -21.65
CA LYS A 434 47.07 -4.66 -22.16
C LYS A 434 47.07 -3.47 -21.20
N TYR A 435 48.24 -2.89 -20.96
CA TYR A 435 48.46 -1.70 -20.12
C TYR A 435 49.09 -0.55 -20.90
N LYS A 436 49.05 0.66 -20.34
CA LYS A 436 49.77 1.82 -20.91
C LYS A 436 51.29 1.65 -20.74
N SER A 437 52.07 2.40 -21.52
CA SER A 437 53.53 2.38 -21.42
C SER A 437 54.01 2.70 -20.00
N GLY A 438 54.83 1.80 -19.45
CA GLY A 438 55.35 1.87 -18.08
C GLY A 438 54.30 1.66 -16.98
N ASP A 439 53.13 1.10 -17.30
CA ASP A 439 52.12 0.63 -16.33
C ASP A 439 52.03 -0.91 -16.37
N GLY A 440 51.43 -1.51 -15.35
CA GLY A 440 51.27 -2.95 -15.25
C GLY A 440 50.18 -3.37 -14.28
N PHE A 441 49.96 -4.68 -14.17
CA PHE A 441 49.00 -5.25 -13.23
C PHE A 441 49.43 -5.02 -11.78
N LEU A 442 48.46 -4.63 -10.93
CA LEU A 442 48.63 -4.54 -9.47
C LEU A 442 47.80 -5.63 -8.76
N GLN A 443 46.48 -5.59 -8.93
CA GLN A 443 45.56 -6.52 -8.26
C GLN A 443 44.25 -6.69 -9.05
N ALA A 444 43.62 -7.85 -8.90
CA ALA A 444 42.26 -8.11 -9.35
C ALA A 444 41.39 -8.57 -8.17
N ALA A 445 40.12 -8.16 -8.15
CA ALA A 445 39.14 -8.62 -7.18
C ALA A 445 37.86 -9.07 -7.90
N ALA A 446 37.45 -10.32 -7.64
CA ALA A 446 36.26 -10.92 -8.21
C ALA A 446 35.02 -10.62 -7.34
N GLY A 447 33.88 -10.42 -7.97
CA GLY A 447 32.62 -10.16 -7.26
C GLY A 447 31.45 -10.01 -8.22
N ARG A 448 30.48 -9.17 -7.85
CA ARG A 448 29.26 -8.94 -8.63
C ARG A 448 29.06 -7.47 -9.02
N SER A 449 28.43 -7.22 -10.16
CA SER A 449 28.24 -5.87 -10.74
C SER A 449 27.41 -4.90 -9.88
N ASN A 450 26.55 -5.42 -9.00
CA ASN A 450 25.73 -4.66 -8.07
C ASN A 450 26.43 -4.34 -6.73
N GLN A 451 27.67 -4.80 -6.55
CA GLN A 451 28.48 -4.50 -5.36
C GLN A 451 29.30 -3.21 -5.55
N SER A 452 29.89 -2.75 -4.44
CA SER A 452 30.83 -1.64 -4.42
C SER A 452 32.27 -2.17 -4.34
N ALA A 453 33.16 -1.65 -5.18
CA ALA A 453 34.59 -1.86 -5.05
C ALA A 453 35.20 -0.81 -4.12
N VAL A 454 36.03 -1.27 -3.18
CA VAL A 454 36.75 -0.41 -2.23
C VAL A 454 38.23 -0.39 -2.61
N PHE A 455 38.75 0.78 -2.95
CA PHE A 455 40.15 1.01 -3.29
C PHE A 455 40.89 1.55 -2.08
N ILE A 456 42.02 0.94 -1.72
CA ILE A 456 42.88 1.39 -0.64
C ILE A 456 44.03 2.21 -1.24
N GLY A 457 44.12 3.48 -0.87
CA GLY A 457 45.23 4.36 -1.22
C GLY A 457 46.49 3.99 -0.43
N GLY A 458 47.68 4.28 -0.99
CA GLY A 458 48.95 4.07 -0.28
C GLY A 458 49.04 4.88 1.04
N ASN A 459 48.30 5.98 1.14
CA ASN A 459 48.11 6.77 2.35
C ASN A 459 47.12 6.17 3.38
N GLY A 460 46.65 4.93 3.16
CA GLY A 460 45.73 4.21 4.05
C GLY A 460 44.28 4.70 4.00
N ARG A 461 43.90 5.54 3.04
CA ARG A 461 42.50 5.96 2.84
C ARG A 461 41.75 4.98 1.95
N ALA A 462 40.49 4.70 2.28
CA ALA A 462 39.57 3.91 1.47
C ALA A 462 38.70 4.80 0.60
N TYR A 463 38.48 4.40 -0.66
CA TYR A 463 37.64 5.07 -1.65
C TYR A 463 36.66 4.05 -2.24
N THR A 464 35.41 4.43 -2.49
CA THR A 464 34.37 3.49 -2.92
C THR A 464 33.81 3.89 -4.28
N ALA A 465 33.78 2.95 -5.22
CA ALA A 465 33.07 3.10 -6.49
C ALA A 465 32.08 1.95 -6.69
N LEU A 466 30.93 2.27 -7.28
CA LEU A 466 29.98 1.25 -7.71
C LEU A 466 30.55 0.51 -8.93
N VAL A 467 30.55 -0.83 -8.89
CA VAL A 467 31.22 -1.63 -9.94
C VAL A 467 30.60 -1.40 -11.32
N HIS A 468 29.27 -1.22 -11.39
CA HIS A 468 28.57 -0.94 -12.65
C HIS A 468 28.86 0.44 -13.26
N GLU A 469 29.44 1.37 -12.49
CA GLU A 469 29.85 2.69 -13.01
C GLU A 469 31.27 2.68 -13.61
N LEU A 470 32.05 1.63 -13.35
CA LEU A 470 33.43 1.52 -13.80
C LEU A 470 33.53 1.08 -15.28
N PRO A 471 34.59 1.46 -16.00
CA PRO A 471 34.71 1.23 -17.43
C PRO A 471 34.97 -0.25 -17.73
N SER A 472 34.44 -0.72 -18.86
CA SER A 472 34.68 -2.10 -19.31
C SER A 472 36.15 -2.36 -19.66
N ALA A 473 36.54 -3.64 -19.66
CA ALA A 473 37.88 -4.08 -20.03
C ALA A 473 38.25 -3.94 -21.53
N ARG A 474 37.39 -3.37 -22.38
CA ARG A 474 37.64 -3.16 -23.84
C ARG A 474 38.70 -2.08 -24.16
N GLY A 475 39.49 -1.65 -23.17
CA GLY A 475 40.56 -0.67 -23.30
C GLY A 475 41.46 -0.64 -22.06
N TYR A 476 42.14 0.49 -21.85
CA TYR A 476 43.02 0.66 -20.68
C TYR A 476 42.28 0.97 -19.37
N GLY A 477 40.96 1.19 -19.43
CA GLY A 477 40.17 1.66 -18.29
C GLY A 477 40.23 3.17 -18.14
N GLU A 478 40.07 3.65 -16.91
CA GLU A 478 40.19 5.07 -16.56
C GLU A 478 41.01 5.27 -15.27
N PRO A 479 41.65 6.44 -15.08
CA PRO A 479 42.40 6.71 -13.86
C PRO A 479 41.46 7.00 -12.69
N LEU A 480 41.71 6.36 -11.54
CA LEU A 480 40.94 6.60 -10.31
C LEU A 480 41.10 8.04 -9.78
N SER A 481 42.19 8.74 -10.11
CA SER A 481 42.36 10.16 -9.81
C SER A 481 41.34 11.06 -10.52
N GLY A 482 40.70 10.59 -11.60
CA GLY A 482 39.56 11.29 -12.22
C GLY A 482 38.27 11.18 -11.40
N ARG A 483 38.16 10.20 -10.50
CA ARG A 483 36.97 9.97 -9.65
C ARG A 483 37.14 10.47 -8.23
N PHE A 484 38.34 10.37 -7.69
CA PHE A 484 38.64 10.63 -6.28
C PHE A 484 39.71 11.69 -6.11
N ASN A 485 39.66 12.42 -5.00
CA ASN A 485 40.68 13.40 -4.64
C ASN A 485 41.85 12.65 -3.99
N VAL A 486 42.67 12.00 -4.81
CA VAL A 486 43.85 11.24 -4.39
C VAL A 486 45.05 12.18 -4.33
N SER A 487 45.92 12.02 -3.34
CA SER A 487 47.24 12.65 -3.35
C SER A 487 48.14 11.87 -4.30
N ASP A 488 48.59 12.49 -5.39
CA ASP A 488 49.35 11.85 -6.47
C ASP A 488 50.65 11.16 -5.99
N ALA A 489 51.17 11.55 -4.82
CA ALA A 489 52.44 11.03 -4.29
C ALA A 489 52.37 9.59 -3.75
N THR A 490 51.18 9.04 -3.46
CA THR A 490 51.06 7.75 -2.73
C THR A 490 50.45 6.59 -3.52
N GLY A 491 49.86 6.83 -4.69
CA GLY A 491 49.22 5.78 -5.49
C GLY A 491 48.14 4.96 -4.74
N PHE A 492 47.80 3.80 -5.29
CA PHE A 492 46.88 2.83 -4.68
C PHE A 492 47.62 1.57 -4.26
N ALA A 493 47.26 1.03 -3.09
CA ALA A 493 47.79 -0.21 -2.55
C ALA A 493 47.03 -1.44 -3.06
N GLY A 494 45.73 -1.30 -3.31
CA GLY A 494 44.92 -2.41 -3.82
C GLY A 494 43.42 -2.14 -3.88
N VAL A 495 42.67 -3.19 -4.21
CA VAL A 495 41.20 -3.19 -4.36
C VAL A 495 40.58 -4.37 -3.61
N LEU A 496 39.44 -4.11 -2.96
CA LEU A 496 38.60 -5.07 -2.27
C LEU A 496 37.23 -5.11 -2.94
N LEU A 497 36.71 -6.32 -3.16
CA LEU A 497 35.36 -6.57 -3.65
C LEU A 497 34.88 -7.88 -3.02
N GLY A 498 33.65 -7.89 -2.49
CA GLY A 498 33.12 -9.02 -1.74
C GLY A 498 31.75 -8.74 -1.14
N LYS A 499 31.26 -9.66 -0.29
CA LYS A 499 30.03 -9.43 0.51
C LYS A 499 30.29 -8.31 1.53
N LYS A 500 29.24 -7.63 2.00
CA LYS A 500 29.37 -6.52 2.95
C LYS A 500 30.02 -6.96 4.26
N GLU A 501 29.61 -8.12 4.73
CA GLU A 501 30.03 -8.76 5.97
C GLU A 501 31.35 -9.54 5.82
N GLN A 502 31.94 -9.57 4.63
CA GLN A 502 33.18 -10.30 4.40
C GLN A 502 34.36 -9.56 5.03
N GLN A 503 35.17 -10.30 5.77
CA GLN A 503 36.34 -9.79 6.46
C GLN A 503 37.54 -9.64 5.51
N CYS A 504 38.38 -8.66 5.80
CA CYS A 504 39.64 -8.42 5.10
C CYS A 504 40.72 -7.95 6.08
N VAL A 505 41.98 -8.11 5.69
CA VAL A 505 43.13 -7.64 6.46
C VAL A 505 43.71 -6.38 5.80
N LEU A 506 43.77 -5.31 6.58
CA LEU A 506 44.50 -4.09 6.23
C LEU A 506 45.82 -4.06 6.98
N ALA A 507 46.91 -3.80 6.25
CA ALA A 507 48.25 -3.77 6.82
C ALA A 507 49.11 -2.66 6.21
N SER A 508 50.09 -2.21 6.99
CA SER A 508 51.08 -1.21 6.60
C SER A 508 52.47 -1.82 6.44
N SER A 509 53.31 -1.17 5.65
CA SER A 509 54.69 -1.59 5.38
C SER A 509 55.58 -1.61 6.63
N ASP A 510 55.21 -0.92 7.71
CA ASP A 510 55.90 -0.98 9.02
C ASP A 510 55.46 -2.17 9.89
N GLY A 511 54.66 -3.09 9.35
CA GLY A 511 54.32 -4.36 9.99
C GLY A 511 53.17 -4.27 10.99
N TYR A 512 52.22 -3.34 10.81
CA TYR A 512 51.02 -3.23 11.64
C TYR A 512 49.76 -3.52 10.80
N GLY A 513 48.73 -4.09 11.40
CA GLY A 513 47.47 -4.37 10.71
C GLY A 513 46.36 -4.87 11.63
N PHE A 514 45.17 -5.03 11.06
CA PHE A 514 43.95 -5.45 11.74
C PHE A 514 42.95 -6.06 10.75
N VAL A 515 41.93 -6.74 11.27
CA VAL A 515 40.81 -7.26 10.48
C VAL A 515 39.72 -6.19 10.39
N ALA A 516 39.13 -6.01 9.21
CA ALA A 516 38.04 -5.06 8.98
C ALA A 516 36.96 -5.70 8.10
N ASN A 517 35.71 -5.28 8.28
CA ASN A 517 34.63 -5.65 7.37
C ASN A 517 34.63 -4.74 6.14
N ILE A 518 34.37 -5.30 4.96
CA ILE A 518 34.32 -4.51 3.71
C ILE A 518 33.29 -3.37 3.81
N ASP A 519 32.14 -3.58 4.46
CA ASP A 519 31.10 -2.55 4.64
C ASP A 519 31.62 -1.31 5.39
N GLU A 520 32.44 -1.52 6.43
CA GLU A 520 32.97 -0.43 7.26
C GLU A 520 33.98 0.46 6.52
N LEU A 521 34.56 -0.07 5.43
CA LEU A 521 35.50 0.65 4.58
C LEU A 521 34.79 1.51 3.52
N GLN A 522 33.48 1.33 3.33
CA GLN A 522 32.74 2.08 2.31
C GLN A 522 32.53 3.55 2.70
N THR A 523 32.61 4.45 1.72
CA THR A 523 32.41 5.88 1.90
C THR A 523 31.85 6.55 0.65
N LYS A 524 30.97 7.54 0.84
CA LYS A 524 30.47 8.40 -0.24
C LYS A 524 31.36 9.63 -0.49
N GLN A 525 32.38 9.85 0.34
CA GLN A 525 33.24 11.03 0.23
C GLN A 525 34.28 10.85 -0.88
N LYS A 526 34.34 11.78 -1.85
CA LYS A 526 35.38 11.76 -2.91
C LYS A 526 36.81 11.89 -2.38
N ALA A 527 36.98 12.48 -1.20
CA ALA A 527 38.27 12.54 -0.50
C ALA A 527 38.66 11.20 0.16
N GLY A 528 37.81 10.17 0.10
CA GLY A 528 37.98 8.91 0.82
C GLY A 528 37.79 9.04 2.33
N LYS A 529 37.87 7.92 3.05
CA LYS A 529 37.81 7.81 4.52
C LYS A 529 39.14 7.26 5.02
N VAL A 530 39.62 7.72 6.18
CA VAL A 530 40.80 7.10 6.81
C VAL A 530 40.41 5.71 7.30
N ALA A 531 41.01 4.66 6.71
CA ALA A 531 40.83 3.28 7.13
C ALA A 531 42.06 2.80 7.92
N LEU A 532 43.24 2.88 7.30
CA LEU A 532 44.52 2.54 7.91
C LEU A 532 45.32 3.81 8.21
N SER A 533 45.73 3.97 9.47
CA SER A 533 46.58 5.09 9.89
C SER A 533 48.05 4.81 9.57
N VAL A 534 48.55 5.37 8.47
CA VAL A 534 49.96 5.28 8.07
C VAL A 534 50.76 6.52 8.50
N LYS A 535 52.00 6.32 8.94
CA LYS A 535 52.94 7.41 9.28
C LYS A 535 53.65 7.93 8.02
N ALA A 536 54.29 9.08 8.10
CA ALA A 536 55.14 9.58 7.03
C ALA A 536 56.23 8.53 6.66
N GLY A 537 56.37 8.23 5.36
CA GLY A 537 57.29 7.21 4.85
C GLY A 537 56.79 5.75 4.94
N VAL A 538 55.61 5.52 5.53
CA VAL A 538 54.96 4.20 5.60
C VAL A 538 53.80 4.17 4.61
N MET A 539 53.64 3.03 3.94
CA MET A 539 52.60 2.82 2.93
C MET A 539 51.66 1.70 3.36
N ALA A 540 50.40 1.79 2.95
CA ALA A 540 49.50 0.63 2.98
C ALA A 540 50.02 -0.43 1.98
N ILE A 541 49.96 -1.71 2.36
CA ILE A 541 50.23 -2.82 1.44
C ILE A 541 48.92 -3.34 0.84
N THR A 542 49.02 -4.22 -0.15
CA THR A 542 47.86 -4.84 -0.79
C THR A 542 46.95 -5.51 0.26
N PRO A 543 45.66 -5.13 0.34
CA PRO A 543 44.75 -5.70 1.31
C PRO A 543 44.36 -7.12 0.89
N CYS A 544 44.12 -7.98 1.87
CA CYS A 544 43.76 -9.37 1.65
C CYS A 544 42.29 -9.60 2.03
N VAL A 545 41.48 -10.08 1.10
CA VAL A 545 40.11 -10.56 1.41
C VAL A 545 40.23 -11.95 2.02
N LEU A 546 39.60 -12.16 3.17
CA LEU A 546 39.61 -13.45 3.85
C LEU A 546 38.50 -14.36 3.30
N SER A 547 38.81 -15.65 3.16
CA SER A 547 37.79 -16.69 2.97
C SER A 547 37.05 -16.92 4.29
N GLU A 548 35.84 -17.48 4.23
CA GLU A 548 35.05 -17.82 5.43
C GLU A 548 35.74 -18.89 6.29
N GLU A 549 36.69 -19.64 5.72
CA GLU A 549 37.43 -20.73 6.35
C GLU A 549 38.85 -20.32 6.80
N ALA A 550 39.26 -19.07 6.60
CA ALA A 550 40.59 -18.61 6.96
C ALA A 550 40.77 -18.55 8.49
N THR A 551 41.70 -19.34 9.03
CA THR A 551 42.01 -19.42 10.47
C THR A 551 43.41 -18.91 10.79
N TRP A 552 44.28 -18.76 9.79
CA TRP A 552 45.67 -18.32 9.95
C TRP A 552 45.99 -17.12 9.08
N LEU A 553 46.99 -16.34 9.48
CA LEU A 553 47.57 -15.27 8.68
C LEU A 553 49.06 -15.53 8.42
N ALA A 554 49.45 -15.53 7.15
CA ALA A 554 50.84 -15.55 6.73
C ALA A 554 51.32 -14.13 6.36
N CYS A 555 52.47 -13.74 6.90
CA CYS A 555 53.11 -12.45 6.67
C CYS A 555 54.55 -12.64 6.19
N VAL A 556 54.98 -11.88 5.19
CA VAL A 556 56.36 -11.95 4.68
C VAL A 556 57.05 -10.59 4.63
N SER A 557 58.27 -10.53 5.15
CA SER A 557 59.12 -9.32 5.14
C SER A 557 59.99 -9.23 3.88
N SER A 558 60.51 -8.03 3.60
CA SER A 558 61.36 -7.76 2.43
C SER A 558 62.74 -8.45 2.47
N ASP A 559 63.21 -8.86 3.66
CA ASP A 559 64.41 -9.70 3.82
C ASP A 559 64.10 -11.22 3.70
N GLY A 560 62.85 -11.57 3.36
CA GLY A 560 62.42 -12.92 3.05
C GLY A 560 62.20 -13.79 4.27
N ARG A 561 61.65 -13.23 5.35
CA ARG A 561 61.21 -14.01 6.52
C ARG A 561 59.70 -14.16 6.50
N LEU A 562 59.24 -15.40 6.66
CA LEU A 562 57.83 -15.78 6.71
C LEU A 562 57.44 -16.05 8.17
N LEU A 563 56.27 -15.54 8.57
CA LEU A 563 55.65 -15.81 9.87
C LEU A 563 54.20 -16.18 9.65
N ILE A 564 53.76 -17.27 10.28
CA ILE A 564 52.38 -17.74 10.28
C ILE A 564 51.87 -17.75 11.72
N PHE A 565 50.69 -17.18 11.97
CA PHE A 565 50.07 -17.14 13.30
C PHE A 565 48.54 -17.15 13.21
N PRO A 566 47.82 -17.53 14.29
CA PRO A 566 46.36 -17.59 14.27
C PRO A 566 45.71 -16.23 13.98
N LEU A 567 44.74 -16.21 13.06
CA LEU A 567 44.05 -14.99 12.65
C LEU A 567 43.29 -14.32 13.81
N GLU A 568 42.81 -15.11 14.78
CA GLU A 568 42.11 -14.63 15.98
C GLU A 568 42.95 -13.70 16.88
N GLU A 569 44.28 -13.69 16.72
CA GLU A 569 45.14 -12.75 17.43
C GLU A 569 45.01 -11.30 16.94
N LEU A 570 44.31 -11.08 15.82
CA LEU A 570 44.10 -9.76 15.23
C LEU A 570 42.78 -9.15 15.71
N PRO A 571 42.80 -7.89 16.20
CA PRO A 571 41.56 -7.22 16.54
C PRO A 571 40.78 -6.87 15.27
N GLU A 572 39.46 -6.91 15.39
CA GLU A 572 38.55 -6.33 14.41
C GLU A 572 38.41 -4.82 14.66
N GLN A 573 38.68 -3.99 13.64
CA GLN A 573 38.60 -2.54 13.74
C GLN A 573 38.04 -1.92 12.46
N ALA A 574 37.19 -0.90 12.60
CA ALA A 574 36.69 -0.12 11.46
C ALA A 574 37.70 0.92 10.93
N LYS A 575 38.66 1.32 11.77
CA LYS A 575 39.79 2.20 11.44
C LYS A 575 40.87 2.14 12.51
N GLY A 576 42.13 2.35 12.13
CA GLY A 576 43.21 2.47 13.11
C GLY A 576 44.59 2.18 12.55
N LYS A 577 45.58 2.07 13.44
CA LYS A 577 46.91 1.57 13.09
C LYS A 577 46.95 0.03 13.08
N GLY A 578 46.08 -0.62 13.86
CA GLY A 578 46.16 -2.04 14.13
C GLY A 578 47.26 -2.43 15.11
N VAL A 579 47.45 -3.74 15.25
CA VAL A 579 48.48 -4.36 16.09
C VAL A 579 49.68 -4.78 15.25
N LYS A 580 50.83 -4.99 15.88
CA LYS A 580 52.04 -5.44 15.19
C LYS A 580 51.82 -6.86 14.63
N LEU A 581 52.01 -7.08 13.34
CA LEU A 581 51.88 -8.38 12.65
C LEU A 581 53.16 -9.20 12.65
N VAL A 582 54.30 -8.50 12.58
CA VAL A 582 55.64 -9.10 12.53
C VAL A 582 56.63 -8.07 13.05
N ASN A 583 57.70 -8.51 13.71
CA ASN A 583 58.74 -7.60 14.18
C ASN A 583 59.77 -7.30 13.10
N LEU A 584 59.74 -6.07 12.58
CA LEU A 584 60.66 -5.59 11.56
C LEU A 584 61.79 -4.74 12.19
N PRO A 585 63.07 -5.10 12.01
CA PRO A 585 64.18 -4.29 12.48
C PRO A 585 64.25 -2.93 11.76
N LYS A 586 64.39 -1.85 12.53
CA LYS A 586 64.48 -0.48 11.99
C LYS A 586 65.79 -0.15 11.28
N LYS A 587 66.84 -0.96 11.45
CA LYS A 587 68.20 -0.64 11.02
C LYS A 587 68.46 -0.90 9.53
N ASP A 588 67.61 -1.70 8.90
CA ASP A 588 67.87 -2.28 7.58
C ASP A 588 66.76 -1.94 6.55
N ASP A 589 65.92 -0.93 6.82
CA ASP A 589 64.76 -0.53 5.98
C ASP A 589 63.86 -1.73 5.57
N ILE A 590 63.75 -2.72 6.46
CA ILE A 590 62.95 -3.93 6.22
C ILE A 590 61.47 -3.57 6.38
N THR A 591 60.67 -3.92 5.37
CA THR A 591 59.23 -3.68 5.33
C THR A 591 58.45 -4.98 5.26
N LEU A 592 57.19 -4.93 5.68
CA LEU A 592 56.22 -5.97 5.35
C LEU A 592 55.86 -5.85 3.86
N VAL A 593 55.87 -6.96 3.13
CA VAL A 593 55.62 -6.99 1.68
C VAL A 593 54.22 -7.47 1.37
N SER A 594 53.79 -8.58 1.97
CA SER A 594 52.51 -9.22 1.66
C SER A 594 51.94 -9.93 2.88
N VAL A 595 50.62 -9.98 2.94
CA VAL A 595 49.84 -10.79 3.89
C VAL A 595 48.82 -11.63 3.14
N THR A 596 48.52 -12.82 3.63
CA THR A 596 47.42 -13.64 3.09
C THR A 596 46.79 -14.47 4.21
N GLY A 597 45.46 -14.57 4.21
CA GLY A 597 44.73 -15.49 5.08
C GLY A 597 44.72 -16.90 4.48
N MET A 598 44.77 -17.92 5.33
CA MET A 598 44.77 -19.32 4.92
C MET A 598 43.97 -20.20 5.88
N SER A 599 43.41 -21.29 5.36
CA SER A 599 42.89 -22.43 6.12
C SER A 599 44.01 -23.43 6.45
N ASN A 600 43.71 -24.47 7.25
CA ASN A 600 44.67 -25.53 7.58
C ASN A 600 45.11 -26.37 6.37
N ASP A 601 44.22 -26.51 5.38
CA ASP A 601 44.42 -27.39 4.22
C ASP A 601 44.91 -26.64 2.98
N ASP A 602 45.07 -25.31 3.09
CA ASP A 602 45.55 -24.48 1.99
C ASP A 602 47.05 -24.68 1.73
N THR A 603 47.44 -24.50 0.47
CA THR A 603 48.85 -24.39 0.09
C THR A 603 49.24 -22.91 -0.06
N LEU A 604 50.42 -22.54 0.45
CA LEU A 604 50.93 -21.18 0.33
C LEU A 604 51.92 -21.08 -0.84
N ILE A 605 51.64 -20.21 -1.78
CA ILE A 605 52.52 -19.93 -2.93
C ILE A 605 53.25 -18.61 -2.71
N VAL A 606 54.58 -18.71 -2.63
CA VAL A 606 55.49 -17.59 -2.49
C VAL A 606 55.99 -17.17 -3.87
N HIS A 607 55.58 -16.00 -4.35
CA HIS A 607 56.03 -15.48 -5.65
C HIS A 607 57.24 -14.56 -5.54
N THR A 608 58.24 -14.80 -6.38
CA THR A 608 59.40 -13.92 -6.62
C THR A 608 59.40 -13.44 -8.08
N ASP A 609 60.29 -12.52 -8.43
CA ASP A 609 60.37 -11.96 -9.81
C ASP A 609 60.56 -13.00 -10.92
N LYS A 610 61.16 -14.16 -10.61
CA LYS A 610 61.55 -15.16 -11.63
C LYS A 610 60.83 -16.50 -11.50
N ARG A 611 60.24 -16.81 -10.34
CA ARG A 611 59.69 -18.14 -10.01
C ARG A 611 58.79 -18.10 -8.77
N SER A 612 58.00 -19.15 -8.57
CA SER A 612 57.14 -19.38 -7.40
C SER A 612 57.51 -20.66 -6.66
N MET A 613 57.41 -20.64 -5.32
CA MET A 613 57.61 -21.78 -4.44
C MET A 613 56.29 -22.11 -3.78
N THR A 614 55.89 -23.37 -3.79
CA THR A 614 54.70 -23.87 -3.09
C THR A 614 55.15 -24.49 -1.77
N LEU A 615 54.52 -24.06 -0.68
CA LEU A 615 54.67 -24.64 0.65
C LEU A 615 53.39 -25.41 0.98
N THR A 616 53.54 -26.70 1.26
CA THR A 616 52.43 -27.59 1.64
C THR A 616 52.18 -27.52 3.14
N SER A 617 51.06 -28.07 3.63
CA SER A 617 50.70 -28.03 5.06
C SER A 617 51.81 -28.52 5.99
N GLY A 618 52.58 -29.54 5.60
CA GLY A 618 53.74 -30.01 6.35
C GLY A 618 54.89 -29.00 6.43
N ASP A 619 55.09 -28.18 5.39
CA ASP A 619 56.12 -27.14 5.34
C ASP A 619 55.71 -25.88 6.11
N LEU A 620 54.40 -25.63 6.28
CA LEU A 620 53.88 -24.42 6.94
C LEU A 620 54.16 -24.41 8.44
N ALA A 621 54.13 -25.59 9.08
CA ALA A 621 54.40 -25.75 10.51
C ALA A 621 55.78 -25.19 10.92
N ASP A 622 56.77 -25.25 10.03
CA ASP A 622 58.10 -24.71 10.24
C ASP A 622 58.13 -23.17 10.31
N TYR A 623 57.08 -22.48 9.88
CA TYR A 623 56.98 -21.01 9.88
C TYR A 623 55.98 -20.47 10.90
N GLU A 624 55.34 -21.35 11.67
CA GLU A 624 54.45 -20.98 12.76
C GLU A 624 55.22 -20.34 13.92
N GLY A 625 54.67 -19.27 14.48
CA GLY A 625 55.26 -18.62 15.65
C GLY A 625 54.38 -17.51 16.19
N ALA A 626 54.75 -16.96 17.34
CA ALA A 626 53.99 -15.86 17.92
C ALA A 626 54.07 -14.61 17.02
N ARG A 627 52.95 -13.92 16.82
CA ARG A 627 52.78 -12.73 15.93
C ARG A 627 53.84 -11.64 16.08
N THR A 628 54.47 -11.50 17.25
CA THR A 628 55.50 -10.48 17.48
C THR A 628 56.91 -10.94 17.14
N HIS A 629 57.09 -12.14 16.58
CA HIS A 629 58.38 -12.65 16.14
C HIS A 629 58.80 -12.06 14.79
N ARG A 630 60.07 -12.27 14.44
CA ARG A 630 60.66 -11.81 13.17
C ARG A 630 60.29 -12.73 11.98
N GLY A 631 59.72 -13.90 12.25
CA GLY A 631 59.55 -14.96 11.26
C GLY A 631 60.85 -15.72 10.95
N ILE A 632 60.69 -16.82 10.23
CA ILE A 632 61.76 -17.73 9.85
C ILE A 632 62.19 -17.44 8.40
N ALA A 633 63.50 -17.48 8.16
CA ALA A 633 64.05 -17.09 6.87
C ALA A 633 63.77 -18.14 5.81
N LEU A 634 63.16 -17.73 4.70
CA LEU A 634 62.94 -18.57 3.54
C LEU A 634 64.29 -19.07 2.96
N PRO A 635 64.29 -20.21 2.25
CA PRO A 635 65.51 -20.78 1.68
C PRO A 635 66.23 -19.81 0.74
N ARG A 636 67.56 -19.99 0.60
CA ARG A 636 68.38 -19.12 -0.25
C ARG A 636 67.84 -19.15 -1.69
N GLY A 637 67.56 -17.97 -2.24
CA GLY A 637 66.96 -17.82 -3.58
C GLY A 637 65.43 -17.62 -3.60
N TRP A 638 64.77 -17.61 -2.43
CA TRP A 638 63.33 -17.33 -2.29
C TRP A 638 63.02 -16.10 -1.42
N ARG A 639 64.06 -15.32 -1.07
CA ARG A 639 63.94 -14.20 -0.13
C ARG A 639 63.45 -12.89 -0.74
N GLN A 640 63.50 -12.76 -2.06
CA GLN A 640 63.01 -11.59 -2.80
C GLN A 640 61.53 -11.78 -3.15
N VAL A 641 60.68 -11.82 -2.12
CA VAL A 641 59.24 -12.08 -2.26
C VAL A 641 58.53 -10.82 -2.75
N LYS A 642 57.57 -10.99 -3.67
CA LYS A 642 56.70 -9.91 -4.17
C LYS A 642 55.29 -10.02 -3.65
N ARG A 643 54.76 -11.24 -3.56
CA ARG A 643 53.41 -11.51 -3.07
C ARG A 643 53.29 -12.93 -2.54
N LEU A 644 52.34 -13.11 -1.63
CA LEU A 644 51.84 -14.41 -1.19
C LEU A 644 50.47 -14.65 -1.82
N VAL A 645 50.21 -15.90 -2.20
CA VAL A 645 48.90 -16.34 -2.70
C VAL A 645 48.57 -17.66 -2.03
N THR A 646 47.32 -17.82 -1.59
CA THR A 646 46.81 -19.11 -1.12
C THR A 646 46.05 -19.80 -2.24
N GLN A 647 46.25 -21.11 -2.33
CA GLN A 647 45.48 -21.97 -3.20
C GLN A 647 44.84 -23.05 -2.33
N ALA A 648 43.51 -23.12 -2.35
CA ALA A 648 42.77 -24.18 -1.69
C ALA A 648 43.23 -25.53 -2.24
N SER A 649 43.41 -26.53 -1.37
CA SER A 649 43.56 -27.91 -1.83
C SER A 649 42.27 -28.33 -2.54
N GLU A 650 42.40 -28.92 -3.73
CA GLU A 650 41.28 -29.58 -4.40
C GLU A 650 40.71 -30.74 -3.58
#